data_AF-A0AA88SUC6-F1
#
_entry.id   AF-A0AA88SUC6-F1
#
_cell.length_a   1.000
_cell.length_b   1.000
_cell.length_c   1.000
_cell.angle_alpha   90.00
_cell.angle_beta   90.00
_cell.angle_gamma   90.00
#
_symmetry.space_group_name_H-M   'P 1'
#
loop_
_entity.id
_entity.type
_entity.pdbx_description
1 polymer ?
#
loop_
_entity_poly.entity_id
_entity_poly.type
_entity_poly.pdbx_seq_one_letter_code
_entity_poly.pdbx_strand_id
1 'polypeptide(L)'
;MEDSVMQQHLHHYKHATESAREELAALQAKYQSLHSQLLDCRSKLSSQETTVKDLREATDRHKETEARQTSLITSLRERIHNTEQEMISIVSSKNITDIKLQALTKENVELKEKLLQMETQSKEYLKEWNNTKKEAAELQRKCEEFLSRLASKLSVDLAGNDNPMETVVSLVDLCRKERDRQKTQICSLEESVKSHEVESKASRETVRRLVADVDHEQKASAVRASDLNSVRQELNCILDEKQGLELDNKSLRNKLQESEHALVAAREECSSYEKRTQDLEQRLARRQNDAQALQMRMESFFKEVQNLLGNEHVISLPKEEHVLERLREVCRREKSSTESVTGMEARLAAVLQELGRQSELHRAAMQREQQLQNKMQTLESELFTAGVSKDEQSHEKQQYLQFLEHLSEKMKIEHITTDLGFDMRLEAILTRAEQLTRQEGIALVETKSLVYSLQKKFKEQKQHLESKNLHMDLLRRKVAQLDEEKRSRSALAVERDDATLQSRKLQKKVERLQAELNAMRLSTTDLKAQLSHTNELKIRVMEQNKTIEDQTKSMEKLEKNKVKVEKKLSTVKTELQNQEYRARDELQQAQKLLHSQASAMAELAHREKKLLDFCTVIAQMLGVTMPASIPSCEVIKRLEVLIHSGHHFPLANQCVVPHYQHHMALVPDASACSIITAGTPGSEVPVQPLLPTTTTT
;
A
#
# COMPACT_ATOMS: atom_id res chain seq x y z
N MET A 1 -16.52 66.88 189.87
CA MET A 1 -17.27 65.79 189.21
C MET A 1 -16.88 65.80 187.74
N GLU A 2 -15.68 65.30 187.40
CA GLU A 2 -15.11 65.46 186.04
C GLU A 2 -14.68 64.12 185.39
N ASP A 3 -14.58 63.03 186.15
CA ASP A 3 -14.07 61.74 185.64
C ASP A 3 -15.04 60.94 184.75
N SER A 4 -16.33 61.28 184.71
CA SER A 4 -17.34 60.46 184.01
C SER A 4 -17.39 60.64 182.49
N VAL A 5 -16.79 61.71 181.93
CA VAL A 5 -16.91 62.04 180.49
C VAL A 5 -15.78 61.38 179.67
N MET A 6 -14.60 61.19 180.26
CA MET A 6 -13.43 60.67 179.54
C MET A 6 -13.60 59.20 179.12
N GLN A 7 -14.38 58.42 179.89
CA GLN A 7 -14.53 56.97 179.68
C GLN A 7 -15.46 56.64 178.48
N GLN A 8 -16.43 57.50 178.16
CA GLN A 8 -17.34 57.29 177.02
C GLN A 8 -16.64 57.51 175.67
N HIS A 9 -15.76 58.50 175.56
CA HIS A 9 -15.02 58.77 174.31
C HIS A 9 -14.09 57.62 173.91
N LEU A 10 -13.48 56.91 174.87
CA LEU A 10 -12.59 55.78 174.58
C LEU A 10 -13.34 54.59 173.96
N HIS A 11 -14.61 54.38 174.35
CA HIS A 11 -15.43 53.27 173.83
C HIS A 11 -15.88 53.52 172.38
N HIS A 12 -16.19 54.76 172.01
CA HIS A 12 -16.58 55.10 170.63
C HIS A 12 -15.45 54.87 169.63
N TYR A 13 -14.21 55.24 169.97
CA TYR A 13 -13.05 55.02 169.10
C TYR A 13 -12.72 53.53 168.88
N LYS A 14 -12.92 52.66 169.88
CA LYS A 14 -12.80 51.20 169.70
C LYS A 14 -13.86 50.66 168.72
N HIS A 15 -15.14 50.95 168.94
CA HIS A 15 -16.21 50.45 168.08
C HIS A 15 -16.06 50.93 166.62
N ALA A 16 -15.63 52.19 166.41
CA ALA A 16 -15.37 52.70 165.06
C ALA A 16 -14.19 51.98 164.36
N THR A 17 -13.14 51.62 165.11
CA THR A 17 -11.98 50.90 164.54
C THR A 17 -12.25 49.42 164.31
N GLU A 18 -13.11 48.79 165.11
CA GLU A 18 -13.59 47.41 164.88
C GLU A 18 -14.52 47.35 163.66
N SER A 19 -15.51 48.25 163.56
CA SER A 19 -16.40 48.36 162.39
C SER A 19 -15.62 48.60 161.09
N ALA A 20 -14.65 49.51 161.09
CA ALA A 20 -13.80 49.76 159.92
C ALA A 20 -12.93 48.52 159.54
N ARG A 21 -12.59 47.67 160.51
CA ARG A 21 -11.81 46.45 160.29
C ARG A 21 -12.67 45.31 159.72
N GLU A 22 -13.92 45.21 160.14
CA GLU A 22 -14.91 44.31 159.56
C GLU A 22 -15.29 44.72 158.14
N GLU A 23 -15.51 46.03 157.89
CA GLU A 23 -15.73 46.56 156.54
C GLU A 23 -14.53 46.30 155.62
N LEU A 24 -13.30 46.51 156.10
CA LEU A 24 -12.07 46.19 155.35
C LEU A 24 -12.01 44.69 155.02
N ALA A 25 -12.31 43.81 155.98
CA ALA A 25 -12.32 42.36 155.77
C ALA A 25 -13.42 41.93 154.77
N ALA A 26 -14.61 42.52 154.84
CA ALA A 26 -15.70 42.28 153.90
C ALA A 26 -15.35 42.77 152.48
N LEU A 27 -14.74 43.96 152.35
CA LEU A 27 -14.20 44.48 151.09
C LEU A 27 -13.09 43.59 150.54
N GLN A 28 -12.20 43.06 151.40
CA GLN A 28 -11.10 42.19 151.01
C GLN A 28 -11.58 40.80 150.56
N ALA A 29 -12.58 40.22 151.24
CA ALA A 29 -13.25 38.99 150.80
C ALA A 29 -14.01 39.19 149.48
N LYS A 30 -14.70 40.33 149.31
CA LYS A 30 -15.39 40.68 148.07
C LYS A 30 -14.41 40.92 146.92
N TYR A 31 -13.27 41.56 147.19
CA TYR A 31 -12.16 41.70 146.25
C TYR A 31 -11.57 40.35 145.86
N GLN A 32 -11.31 39.45 146.81
CA GLN A 32 -10.81 38.09 146.53
C GLN A 32 -11.81 37.28 145.69
N SER A 33 -13.11 37.36 145.98
CA SER A 33 -14.17 36.71 145.20
C SER A 33 -14.26 37.28 143.77
N LEU A 34 -14.28 38.61 143.61
CA LEU A 34 -14.25 39.27 142.31
C LEU A 34 -12.96 38.96 141.53
N HIS A 35 -11.81 38.91 142.20
CA HIS A 35 -10.52 38.58 141.60
C HIS A 35 -10.49 37.13 141.12
N SER A 36 -11.02 36.19 141.91
CA SER A 36 -11.19 34.79 141.52
C SER A 36 -12.13 34.64 140.31
N GLN A 37 -13.26 35.34 140.29
CA GLN A 37 -14.18 35.38 139.15
C GLN A 37 -13.53 36.01 137.91
N LEU A 38 -12.71 37.06 138.07
CA LEU A 38 -11.94 37.66 136.99
C LEU A 38 -10.89 36.68 136.43
N LEU A 39 -10.24 35.90 137.29
CA LEU A 39 -9.27 34.88 136.90
C LEU A 39 -9.96 33.73 136.14
N ASP A 40 -11.11 33.27 136.62
CA ASP A 40 -11.93 32.24 135.99
C ASP A 40 -12.49 32.72 134.63
N CYS A 41 -13.06 33.93 134.55
CA CYS A 41 -13.46 34.55 133.29
C CYS A 41 -12.28 34.72 132.33
N ARG A 42 -11.08 35.08 132.80
CA ARG A 42 -9.88 35.21 131.97
C ARG A 42 -9.38 33.84 131.47
N SER A 43 -9.46 32.79 132.29
CA SER A 43 -9.13 31.42 131.88
C SER A 43 -10.13 30.89 130.84
N LYS A 44 -11.43 31.15 131.03
CA LYS A 44 -12.50 30.82 130.07
C LYS A 44 -12.32 31.57 128.77
N LEU A 45 -12.07 32.88 128.81
CA LEU A 45 -11.78 33.69 127.62
C LEU A 45 -10.56 33.14 126.87
N SER A 46 -9.47 32.83 127.58
CA SER A 46 -8.27 32.23 126.99
C SER A 46 -8.56 30.85 126.35
N SER A 47 -9.40 30.02 126.98
CA SER A 47 -9.81 28.73 126.41
C SER A 47 -10.73 28.87 125.20
N GLN A 48 -11.60 29.89 125.17
CA GLN A 48 -12.40 30.20 123.99
C GLN A 48 -11.52 30.74 122.87
N GLU A 49 -10.55 31.59 123.18
CA GLU A 49 -9.58 32.12 122.21
C GLU A 49 -8.72 31.01 121.59
N THR A 50 -8.29 29.99 122.36
CA THR A 50 -7.65 28.80 121.78
C THR A 50 -8.60 28.01 120.90
N THR A 51 -9.84 27.72 121.32
CA THR A 51 -10.80 26.99 120.45
C THR A 51 -11.15 27.75 119.17
N VAL A 52 -11.24 29.09 119.20
CA VAL A 52 -11.46 29.92 118.00
C VAL A 52 -10.23 29.87 117.09
N LYS A 53 -9.01 29.83 117.64
CA LYS A 53 -7.78 29.62 116.86
C LYS A 53 -7.78 28.23 116.20
N ASP A 54 -8.08 27.17 116.95
CA ASP A 54 -8.12 25.80 116.44
C ASP A 54 -9.17 25.64 115.34
N LEU A 55 -10.34 26.27 115.49
CA LEU A 55 -11.40 26.30 114.47
C LEU A 55 -10.99 27.08 113.21
N ARG A 56 -10.24 28.19 113.35
CA ARG A 56 -9.66 28.90 112.20
C ARG A 56 -8.63 28.02 111.47
N GLU A 57 -7.70 27.42 112.21
CA GLU A 57 -6.69 26.50 111.64
C GLU A 57 -7.34 25.26 111.00
N ALA A 58 -8.46 24.76 111.53
CA ALA A 58 -9.25 23.70 110.90
C ALA A 58 -9.95 24.19 109.62
N THR A 59 -10.51 25.40 109.63
CA THR A 59 -11.17 26.02 108.48
C THR A 59 -10.17 26.30 107.34
N ASP A 60 -8.98 26.80 107.67
CA ASP A 60 -7.95 27.10 106.68
C ASP A 60 -7.31 25.82 106.12
N ARG A 61 -7.15 24.77 106.96
CA ARG A 61 -6.85 23.41 106.45
C ARG A 61 -7.93 22.89 105.51
N HIS A 62 -9.22 23.09 105.81
CA HIS A 62 -10.31 22.71 104.91
C HIS A 62 -10.21 23.44 103.56
N LYS A 63 -10.08 24.78 103.57
CA LYS A 63 -9.90 25.58 102.35
C LYS A 63 -8.68 25.14 101.55
N GLU A 64 -7.57 24.80 102.21
CA GLU A 64 -6.39 24.28 101.54
C GLU A 64 -6.67 22.91 100.88
N THR A 65 -7.35 21.99 101.59
CA THR A 65 -7.75 20.70 100.99
C THR A 65 -8.74 20.87 99.85
N GLU A 66 -9.68 21.81 99.93
CA GLU A 66 -10.66 22.13 98.90
C GLU A 66 -10.01 22.77 97.67
N ALA A 67 -9.03 23.67 97.86
CA ALA A 67 -8.23 24.24 96.79
C ALA A 67 -7.37 23.16 96.09
N ARG A 68 -6.73 22.26 96.86
CA ARG A 68 -5.99 21.11 96.33
C ARG A 68 -6.90 20.16 95.55
N GLN A 69 -8.09 19.85 96.06
CA GLN A 69 -9.09 19.02 95.37
C GLN A 69 -9.59 19.70 94.08
N THR A 70 -9.86 21.01 94.12
CA THR A 70 -10.33 21.77 92.96
C THR A 70 -9.25 21.86 91.87
N SER A 71 -7.99 22.06 92.26
CA SER A 71 -6.83 22.00 91.37
C SER A 71 -6.68 20.61 90.74
N LEU A 72 -6.78 19.54 91.54
CA LEU A 72 -6.74 18.16 91.05
C LEU A 72 -7.89 17.86 90.08
N ILE A 73 -9.12 18.27 90.39
CA ILE A 73 -10.29 18.11 89.51
C ILE A 73 -10.07 18.86 88.18
N THR A 74 -9.50 20.06 88.24
CA THR A 74 -9.21 20.87 87.04
C THR A 74 -8.15 20.19 86.18
N SER A 75 -7.05 19.72 86.77
CA SER A 75 -6.00 18.97 86.07
C SER A 75 -6.51 17.64 85.49
N LEU A 76 -7.39 16.93 86.21
CA LEU A 76 -8.01 15.70 85.71
C LEU A 76 -8.97 15.97 84.54
N ARG A 77 -9.75 17.06 84.58
CA ARG A 77 -10.61 17.50 83.48
C ARG A 77 -9.81 17.90 82.24
N GLU A 78 -8.73 18.65 82.43
CA GLU A 78 -7.81 19.03 81.36
C GLU A 78 -7.15 17.80 80.74
N ARG A 79 -6.71 16.83 81.55
CA ARG A 79 -6.17 15.56 81.06
C ARG A 79 -7.21 14.75 80.29
N ILE A 80 -8.45 14.66 80.77
CA ILE A 80 -9.55 14.00 80.06
C ILE A 80 -9.77 14.69 78.70
N HIS A 81 -9.90 16.01 78.68
CA HIS A 81 -10.09 16.77 77.45
C HIS A 81 -8.95 16.55 76.44
N ASN A 82 -7.70 16.56 76.90
CA ASN A 82 -6.55 16.29 76.04
C ASN A 82 -6.62 14.86 75.47
N THR A 83 -6.95 13.84 76.27
CA THR A 83 -7.13 12.47 75.76
C THR A 83 -8.32 12.32 74.81
N GLU A 84 -9.39 13.10 74.99
CA GLU A 84 -10.53 13.13 74.06
C GLU A 84 -10.12 13.76 72.71
N GLN A 85 -9.37 14.87 72.72
CA GLN A 85 -8.82 15.48 71.51
C GLN A 85 -7.82 14.58 70.79
N GLU A 86 -6.93 13.91 71.53
CA GLU A 86 -6.04 12.88 70.99
C GLU A 86 -6.84 11.74 70.34
N MET A 87 -7.90 11.25 70.99
CA MET A 87 -8.76 10.21 70.42
C MET A 87 -9.46 10.68 69.13
N ILE A 88 -9.96 11.92 69.07
CA ILE A 88 -10.57 12.50 67.85
C ILE A 88 -9.51 12.63 66.73
N SER A 89 -8.29 13.01 67.07
CA SER A 89 -7.15 13.07 66.13
C SER A 89 -6.78 11.67 65.61
N ILE A 90 -6.76 10.65 66.48
CA ILE A 90 -6.51 9.26 66.10
C ILE A 90 -7.64 8.72 65.21
N VAL A 91 -8.90 9.00 65.52
CA VAL A 91 -10.04 8.55 64.68
C VAL A 91 -10.05 9.25 63.32
N SER A 92 -9.78 10.56 63.26
CA SER A 92 -9.73 11.28 61.98
C SER A 92 -8.53 10.87 61.11
N SER A 93 -7.34 10.69 61.70
CA SER A 93 -6.18 10.15 60.99
C SER A 93 -6.40 8.71 60.52
N LYS A 94 -7.02 7.85 61.34
CA LYS A 94 -7.43 6.50 60.94
C LYS A 94 -8.36 6.53 59.73
N ASN A 95 -9.41 7.36 59.76
CA ASN A 95 -10.35 7.47 58.65
C ASN A 95 -9.65 7.92 57.35
N ILE A 96 -8.67 8.84 57.45
CA ILE A 96 -7.85 9.25 56.30
C ILE A 96 -6.99 8.10 55.78
N THR A 97 -6.38 7.28 56.66
CA THR A 97 -5.60 6.11 56.24
C THR A 97 -6.47 5.01 55.64
N ASP A 98 -7.67 4.77 56.17
CA ASP A 98 -8.61 3.77 55.66
C ASP A 98 -9.13 4.16 54.26
N ILE A 99 -9.47 5.44 54.03
CA ILE A 99 -9.81 5.96 52.69
C ILE A 99 -8.64 5.78 51.71
N LYS A 100 -7.41 6.09 52.14
CA LYS A 100 -6.21 5.92 51.30
C LYS A 100 -5.93 4.45 50.99
N LEU A 101 -6.14 3.55 51.95
CA LEU A 101 -6.02 2.10 51.77
C LEU A 101 -7.09 1.58 50.81
N GLN A 102 -8.32 2.06 50.90
CA GLN A 102 -9.40 1.72 49.97
C GLN A 102 -9.10 2.19 48.53
N ALA A 103 -8.54 3.39 48.37
CA ALA A 103 -8.11 3.88 47.07
C ALA A 103 -6.97 3.03 46.48
N LEU A 104 -5.93 2.73 47.27
CA LEU A 104 -4.79 1.91 46.84
C LEU A 104 -5.18 0.45 46.54
N THR A 105 -6.10 -0.13 47.31
CA THR A 105 -6.60 -1.49 47.04
C THR A 105 -7.43 -1.55 45.77
N LYS A 106 -8.25 -0.53 45.48
CA LYS A 106 -8.96 -0.41 44.20
C LYS A 106 -7.99 -0.28 43.03
N GLU A 107 -7.01 0.61 43.12
CA GLU A 107 -5.95 0.77 42.11
C GLU A 107 -5.18 -0.54 41.88
N ASN A 108 -4.88 -1.29 42.94
CA ASN A 108 -4.21 -2.59 42.85
C ASN A 108 -5.05 -3.65 42.09
N VAL A 109 -6.38 -3.63 42.24
CA VAL A 109 -7.30 -4.48 41.47
C VAL A 109 -7.33 -4.05 40.00
N GLU A 110 -7.51 -2.75 39.71
CA GLU A 110 -7.50 -2.23 38.34
C GLU A 110 -6.16 -2.51 37.61
N LEU A 111 -5.03 -2.51 38.34
CA LEU A 111 -3.72 -2.89 37.81
C LEU A 111 -3.61 -4.41 37.54
N LYS A 112 -4.18 -5.27 38.40
CA LYS A 112 -4.22 -6.72 38.18
C LYS A 112 -5.08 -7.09 36.97
N GLU A 113 -6.22 -6.44 36.79
CA GLU A 113 -7.10 -6.63 35.62
C GLU A 113 -6.37 -6.24 34.32
N LYS A 114 -5.70 -5.08 34.30
CA LYS A 114 -4.86 -4.66 33.17
C LYS A 114 -3.71 -5.63 32.90
N LEU A 115 -3.06 -6.15 33.94
CA LEU A 115 -1.98 -7.13 33.80
C LEU A 115 -2.49 -8.42 33.14
N LEU A 116 -3.63 -8.96 33.61
CA LEU A 116 -4.27 -10.14 33.03
C LEU A 116 -4.71 -9.91 31.57
N GLN A 117 -5.22 -8.70 31.26
CA GLN A 117 -5.60 -8.32 29.89
C GLN A 117 -4.37 -8.30 28.97
N MET A 118 -3.27 -7.67 29.39
CA MET A 118 -2.01 -7.62 28.63
C MET A 118 -1.37 -9.01 28.48
N GLU A 119 -1.45 -9.85 29.51
CA GLU A 119 -0.99 -11.26 29.44
C GLU A 119 -1.81 -12.06 28.43
N THR A 120 -3.13 -11.85 28.38
CA THR A 120 -4.04 -12.50 27.42
C THR A 120 -3.74 -12.06 25.99
N GLN A 121 -3.57 -10.75 25.76
CA GLN A 121 -3.17 -10.21 24.45
C GLN A 121 -1.80 -10.75 24.00
N SER A 122 -0.82 -10.81 24.91
CA SER A 122 0.50 -11.38 24.64
C SER A 122 0.44 -12.85 24.20
N LYS A 123 -0.42 -13.66 24.84
CA LYS A 123 -0.66 -15.06 24.45
C LYS A 123 -1.32 -15.18 23.08
N GLU A 124 -2.26 -14.29 22.73
CA GLU A 124 -2.88 -14.28 21.40
C GLU A 124 -1.89 -13.90 20.31
N TYR A 125 -1.11 -12.82 20.48
CA TYR A 125 -0.04 -12.43 19.54
C TYR A 125 1.03 -13.54 19.37
N LEU A 126 1.39 -14.23 20.46
CA LEU A 126 2.31 -15.36 20.39
C LEU A 126 1.72 -16.53 19.58
N LYS A 127 0.41 -16.77 19.68
CA LYS A 127 -0.30 -17.79 18.90
C LYS A 127 -0.40 -17.41 17.42
N GLU A 128 -0.72 -16.16 17.10
CA GLU A 128 -0.71 -15.61 15.73
C GLU A 128 0.69 -15.69 15.09
N TRP A 129 1.73 -15.31 15.83
CA TRP A 129 3.12 -15.41 15.38
C TRP A 129 3.54 -16.87 15.13
N ASN A 130 3.13 -17.81 16.01
CA ASN A 130 3.40 -19.23 15.79
C ASN A 130 2.64 -19.80 14.60
N ASN A 131 1.42 -19.32 14.31
CA ASN A 131 0.65 -19.74 13.13
C ASN A 131 1.26 -19.20 11.83
N THR A 132 1.54 -17.91 11.75
CA THR A 132 2.20 -17.29 10.58
C THR A 132 3.60 -17.89 10.32
N LYS A 133 4.35 -18.25 11.37
CA LYS A 133 5.61 -18.99 11.24
C LYS A 133 5.44 -20.40 10.67
N LYS A 134 4.36 -21.12 11.03
CA LYS A 134 4.05 -22.43 10.44
C LYS A 134 3.65 -22.30 8.98
N GLU A 135 2.81 -21.32 8.64
CA GLU A 135 2.39 -21.04 7.26
C GLU A 135 3.59 -20.69 6.37
N ALA A 136 4.52 -19.86 6.86
CA ALA A 136 5.75 -19.53 6.17
C ALA A 136 6.64 -20.77 5.93
N ALA A 137 6.79 -21.63 6.93
CA ALA A 137 7.54 -22.88 6.79
C ALA A 137 6.87 -23.86 5.80
N GLU A 138 5.53 -23.92 5.78
CA GLU A 138 4.80 -24.78 4.85
C GLU A 138 4.87 -24.24 3.41
N LEU A 139 4.85 -22.92 3.22
CA LEU A 139 5.11 -22.27 1.93
C LEU A 139 6.54 -22.52 1.44
N GLN A 140 7.53 -22.36 2.32
CA GLN A 140 8.93 -22.68 2.01
C GLN A 140 9.07 -24.13 1.54
N ARG A 141 8.51 -25.09 2.30
CA ARG A 141 8.51 -26.52 1.94
C ARG A 141 7.85 -26.78 0.57
N LYS A 142 6.74 -26.09 0.25
CA LYS A 142 6.08 -26.20 -1.07
C LYS A 142 6.95 -25.63 -2.20
N CYS A 143 7.67 -24.53 -1.97
CA CYS A 143 8.61 -23.96 -2.93
C CYS A 143 9.82 -24.89 -3.16
N GLU A 144 10.38 -25.46 -2.10
CA GLU A 144 11.46 -26.46 -2.17
C GLU A 144 11.01 -27.71 -2.93
N GLU A 145 9.83 -28.25 -2.63
CA GLU A 145 9.25 -29.40 -3.35
C GLU A 145 9.02 -29.10 -4.84
N PHE A 146 8.52 -27.90 -5.16
CA PHE A 146 8.37 -27.44 -6.55
C PHE A 146 9.74 -27.34 -7.26
N LEU A 147 10.76 -26.79 -6.59
CA LEU A 147 12.11 -26.69 -7.13
C LEU A 147 12.75 -28.06 -7.36
N SER A 148 12.67 -28.98 -6.40
CA SER A 148 13.16 -30.35 -6.57
C SER A 148 12.45 -31.08 -7.72
N ARG A 149 11.13 -30.90 -7.86
CA ARG A 149 10.36 -31.46 -8.99
C ARG A 149 10.81 -30.87 -10.32
N LEU A 150 11.00 -29.55 -10.40
CA LEU A 150 11.43 -28.89 -11.63
C LEU A 150 12.87 -29.25 -12.01
N ALA A 151 13.79 -29.28 -11.03
CA ALA A 151 15.16 -29.73 -11.20
C ALA A 151 15.25 -31.19 -11.67
N SER A 152 14.43 -32.09 -11.09
CA SER A 152 14.35 -33.49 -11.53
C SER A 152 13.85 -33.64 -12.98
N LYS A 153 13.00 -32.73 -13.45
CA LYS A 153 12.53 -32.70 -14.85
C LYS A 153 13.54 -32.08 -15.82
N LEU A 154 14.45 -31.27 -15.31
CA LEU A 154 15.57 -30.70 -16.06
C LEU A 154 16.85 -31.56 -15.95
N SER A 155 16.82 -32.64 -15.17
CA SER A 155 17.97 -33.51 -14.86
C SER A 155 19.17 -32.75 -14.27
N VAL A 156 18.90 -31.77 -13.39
CA VAL A 156 19.92 -30.94 -12.75
C VAL A 156 19.95 -31.19 -11.24
N ASP A 157 21.14 -31.41 -10.71
CA ASP A 157 21.37 -31.40 -9.26
C ASP A 157 21.48 -29.94 -8.76
N LEU A 158 20.79 -29.67 -7.65
CA LEU A 158 20.80 -28.37 -6.97
C LEU A 158 21.60 -28.39 -5.66
N ALA A 159 22.19 -29.54 -5.29
CA ALA A 159 23.02 -29.66 -4.10
C ALA A 159 24.20 -28.67 -4.13
N GLY A 160 24.31 -27.85 -3.07
CA GLY A 160 25.38 -26.85 -2.93
C GLY A 160 25.21 -25.57 -3.75
N ASN A 161 24.03 -25.30 -4.31
CA ASN A 161 23.75 -24.08 -5.04
C ASN A 161 23.19 -22.98 -4.12
N ASP A 162 23.85 -21.83 -4.05
CA ASP A 162 23.43 -20.68 -3.22
C ASP A 162 22.09 -20.06 -3.65
N ASN A 163 21.70 -20.19 -4.93
CA ASN A 163 20.39 -19.74 -5.43
C ASN A 163 19.79 -20.76 -6.43
N PRO A 164 19.14 -21.83 -5.94
CA PRO A 164 18.59 -22.89 -6.80
C PRO A 164 17.48 -22.38 -7.72
N MET A 165 16.67 -21.41 -7.27
CA MET A 165 15.57 -20.83 -8.05
C MET A 165 16.09 -20.11 -9.31
N GLU A 166 17.09 -19.25 -9.15
CA GLU A 166 17.66 -18.47 -10.26
C GLU A 166 18.43 -19.34 -11.27
N THR A 167 19.06 -20.41 -10.78
CA THR A 167 19.70 -21.41 -11.64
C THR A 167 18.68 -22.17 -12.49
N VAL A 168 17.58 -22.62 -11.88
CA VAL A 168 16.48 -23.29 -12.61
C VAL A 168 15.82 -22.35 -13.62
N VAL A 169 15.59 -21.08 -13.28
CA VAL A 169 15.09 -20.07 -14.23
C VAL A 169 16.05 -19.89 -15.42
N SER A 170 17.35 -19.75 -15.15
CA SER A 170 18.38 -19.60 -16.18
C SER A 170 18.46 -20.81 -17.13
N LEU A 171 18.27 -22.02 -16.61
CA LEU A 171 18.19 -23.25 -17.39
C LEU A 171 16.92 -23.30 -18.25
N VAL A 172 15.76 -22.93 -17.71
CA VAL A 172 14.51 -22.84 -18.48
C VAL A 172 14.63 -21.84 -19.62
N ASP A 173 15.28 -20.69 -19.39
CA ASP A 173 15.57 -19.71 -20.44
C ASP A 173 16.54 -20.23 -21.51
N LEU A 174 17.54 -21.04 -21.13
CA LEU A 174 18.44 -21.71 -22.07
C LEU A 174 17.68 -22.75 -22.92
N CYS A 175 16.87 -23.61 -22.29
CA CYS A 175 16.00 -24.56 -22.99
C CYS A 175 15.03 -23.85 -23.95
N ARG A 176 14.49 -22.69 -23.56
CA ARG A 176 13.65 -21.86 -24.44
C ARG A 176 14.43 -21.36 -25.66
N LYS A 177 15.61 -20.78 -25.47
CA LYS A 177 16.47 -20.28 -26.56
C LYS A 177 16.86 -21.40 -27.53
N GLU A 178 17.21 -22.58 -27.01
CA GLU A 178 17.56 -23.74 -27.83
C GLU A 178 16.34 -24.28 -28.61
N ARG A 179 15.17 -24.37 -27.98
CA ARG A 179 13.91 -24.71 -28.68
C ARG A 179 13.55 -23.70 -29.77
N ASP A 180 13.75 -22.41 -29.53
CA ASP A 180 13.51 -21.37 -30.53
C ASP A 180 14.54 -21.43 -31.68
N ARG A 181 15.80 -21.77 -31.39
CA ARG A 181 16.85 -22.06 -32.40
C ARG A 181 16.48 -23.28 -33.26
N GLN A 182 16.08 -24.38 -32.64
CA GLN A 182 15.66 -25.60 -33.33
C GLN A 182 14.43 -25.36 -34.20
N LYS A 183 13.46 -24.56 -33.73
CA LYS A 183 12.29 -24.18 -34.53
C LYS A 183 12.67 -23.42 -35.81
N THR A 184 13.59 -22.46 -35.70
CA THR A 184 14.12 -21.74 -36.88
C THR A 184 14.85 -22.67 -37.85
N GLN A 185 15.63 -23.63 -37.34
CA GLN A 185 16.31 -24.64 -38.16
C GLN A 185 15.32 -25.60 -38.85
N ILE A 186 14.21 -25.95 -38.21
CA ILE A 186 13.13 -26.74 -38.83
C ILE A 186 12.49 -25.94 -39.97
N CYS A 187 12.14 -24.66 -39.75
CA CYS A 187 11.57 -23.81 -40.81
C CYS A 187 12.48 -23.73 -42.05
N SER A 188 13.80 -23.51 -41.87
CA SER A 188 14.72 -23.42 -43.00
C SER A 188 14.89 -24.76 -43.75
N LEU A 189 14.82 -25.89 -43.04
CA LEU A 189 14.80 -27.22 -43.67
C LEU A 189 13.48 -27.47 -44.42
N GLU A 190 12.33 -27.07 -43.88
CA GLU A 190 11.05 -27.14 -44.59
C GLU A 190 11.04 -26.30 -45.87
N GLU A 191 11.62 -25.10 -45.86
CA GLU A 191 11.76 -24.22 -47.03
C GLU A 191 12.71 -24.82 -48.08
N SER A 192 13.82 -25.42 -47.65
CA SER A 192 14.73 -26.17 -48.54
C SER A 192 14.03 -27.38 -49.17
N VAL A 193 13.29 -28.16 -48.38
CA VAL A 193 12.51 -29.33 -48.89
C VAL A 193 11.44 -28.88 -49.89
N LYS A 194 10.67 -27.84 -49.58
CA LYS A 194 9.68 -27.26 -50.53
C LYS A 194 10.35 -26.79 -51.82
N SER A 195 11.51 -26.14 -51.74
CA SER A 195 12.27 -25.70 -52.91
C SER A 195 12.72 -26.88 -53.78
N HIS A 196 13.31 -27.92 -53.16
CA HIS A 196 13.70 -29.14 -53.88
C HIS A 196 12.50 -29.92 -54.43
N GLU A 197 11.33 -29.88 -53.79
CA GLU A 197 10.11 -30.50 -54.33
C GLU A 197 9.66 -29.80 -55.62
N VAL A 198 9.72 -28.47 -55.67
CA VAL A 198 9.42 -27.66 -56.87
C VAL A 198 10.46 -27.91 -57.97
N GLU A 199 11.74 -27.88 -57.65
CA GLU A 199 12.84 -28.21 -58.57
C GLU A 199 12.67 -29.64 -59.15
N SER A 200 12.36 -30.61 -58.30
CA SER A 200 12.13 -32.01 -58.69
C SER A 200 10.87 -32.16 -59.57
N LYS A 201 9.81 -31.38 -59.34
CA LYS A 201 8.64 -31.29 -60.23
C LYS A 201 9.02 -30.70 -61.60
N ALA A 202 9.79 -29.61 -61.62
CA ALA A 202 10.26 -28.98 -62.86
C ALA A 202 11.19 -29.91 -63.66
N SER A 203 12.09 -30.62 -62.99
CA SER A 203 12.98 -31.62 -63.59
C SER A 203 12.19 -32.78 -64.21
N ARG A 204 11.21 -33.36 -63.48
CA ARG A 204 10.31 -34.38 -64.03
C ARG A 204 9.54 -33.91 -65.26
N GLU A 205 9.12 -32.65 -65.30
CA GLU A 205 8.43 -32.05 -66.45
C GLU A 205 9.38 -31.84 -67.65
N THR A 206 10.62 -31.43 -67.42
CA THR A 206 11.63 -31.34 -68.47
C THR A 206 11.99 -32.72 -69.03
N VAL A 207 12.15 -33.74 -68.19
CA VAL A 207 12.35 -35.13 -68.64
C VAL A 207 11.16 -35.63 -69.45
N ARG A 208 9.92 -35.35 -69.02
CA ARG A 208 8.71 -35.69 -69.78
C ARG A 208 8.70 -35.06 -71.17
N ARG A 209 9.05 -33.78 -71.29
CA ARG A 209 9.16 -33.10 -72.60
C ARG A 209 10.25 -33.72 -73.47
N LEU A 210 11.45 -33.94 -72.94
CA LEU A 210 12.54 -34.58 -73.68
C LEU A 210 12.19 -36.00 -74.16
N VAL A 211 11.46 -36.79 -73.36
CA VAL A 211 10.95 -38.11 -73.80
C VAL A 211 9.96 -37.97 -74.95
N ALA A 212 9.05 -36.99 -74.91
CA ALA A 212 8.12 -36.73 -76.01
C ALA A 212 8.83 -36.26 -77.29
N ASP A 213 9.88 -35.45 -77.16
CA ASP A 213 10.71 -34.99 -78.28
C ASP A 213 11.49 -36.16 -78.91
N VAL A 214 12.05 -37.05 -78.08
CA VAL A 214 12.73 -38.29 -78.53
C VAL A 214 11.74 -39.25 -79.21
N ASP A 215 10.55 -39.46 -78.65
CA ASP A 215 9.49 -40.26 -79.28
C ASP A 215 9.06 -39.69 -80.64
N HIS A 216 9.06 -38.36 -80.77
CA HIS A 216 8.72 -37.68 -82.03
C HIS A 216 9.83 -37.86 -83.07
N GLU A 217 11.09 -37.61 -82.72
CA GLU A 217 12.21 -37.78 -83.66
C GLU A 217 12.46 -39.27 -83.98
N GLN A 218 12.18 -40.21 -83.07
CA GLN A 218 12.20 -41.64 -83.36
C GLN A 218 11.15 -42.02 -84.41
N LYS A 219 9.92 -41.47 -84.30
CA LYS A 219 8.87 -41.66 -85.34
C LYS A 219 9.27 -41.01 -86.66
N ALA A 220 9.80 -39.79 -86.63
CA ALA A 220 10.27 -39.10 -87.84
C ALA A 220 11.42 -39.85 -88.52
N SER A 221 12.37 -40.36 -87.75
CA SER A 221 13.47 -41.21 -88.21
C SER A 221 12.98 -42.52 -88.80
N ALA A 222 12.00 -43.18 -88.18
CA ALA A 222 11.38 -44.40 -88.70
C ALA A 222 10.66 -44.16 -90.05
N VAL A 223 9.98 -43.01 -90.21
CA VAL A 223 9.39 -42.60 -91.50
C VAL A 223 10.49 -42.36 -92.54
N ARG A 224 11.50 -41.53 -92.24
CA ARG A 224 12.65 -41.29 -93.14
C ARG A 224 13.37 -42.59 -93.56
N ALA A 225 13.48 -43.56 -92.66
CA ALA A 225 14.06 -44.87 -92.94
C ALA A 225 13.17 -45.73 -93.85
N SER A 226 11.85 -45.67 -93.69
CA SER A 226 10.87 -46.29 -94.59
C SER A 226 10.94 -45.68 -95.99
N ASP A 227 10.94 -44.35 -96.10
CA ASP A 227 11.03 -43.62 -97.37
C ASP A 227 12.33 -43.96 -98.10
N LEU A 228 13.46 -43.97 -97.38
CA LEU A 228 14.77 -44.35 -97.92
C LEU A 228 14.81 -45.81 -98.39
N ASN A 229 14.07 -46.71 -97.76
CA ASN A 229 13.92 -48.08 -98.24
C ASN A 229 13.04 -48.17 -99.49
N SER A 230 11.96 -47.36 -99.61
CA SER A 230 11.16 -47.25 -100.84
C SER A 230 12.03 -46.77 -102.01
N VAL A 231 12.77 -45.68 -101.82
CA VAL A 231 13.67 -45.12 -102.85
C VAL A 231 14.78 -46.12 -103.25
N ARG A 232 15.29 -46.93 -102.29
CA ARG A 232 16.22 -48.02 -102.60
C ARG A 232 15.57 -49.14 -103.43
N GLN A 233 14.31 -49.48 -103.15
CA GLN A 233 13.58 -50.47 -103.92
C GLN A 233 13.29 -49.96 -105.35
N GLU A 234 12.83 -48.72 -105.48
CA GLU A 234 12.63 -48.04 -106.77
C GLU A 234 13.93 -47.99 -107.59
N LEU A 235 15.06 -47.64 -106.94
CA LEU A 235 16.38 -47.65 -107.58
C LEU A 235 16.77 -49.04 -108.08
N ASN A 236 16.52 -50.10 -107.31
CA ASN A 236 16.80 -51.47 -107.74
C ASN A 236 15.93 -51.86 -108.95
N CYS A 237 14.63 -51.54 -108.94
CA CYS A 237 13.75 -51.77 -110.09
C CYS A 237 14.26 -51.05 -111.36
N ILE A 238 14.67 -49.79 -111.23
CA ILE A 238 15.25 -49.00 -112.34
C ILE A 238 16.58 -49.61 -112.84
N LEU A 239 17.40 -50.16 -111.94
CA LEU A 239 18.64 -50.84 -112.31
C LEU A 239 18.38 -52.17 -113.04
N ASP A 240 17.36 -52.94 -112.65
CA ASP A 240 16.95 -54.16 -113.32
C ASP A 240 16.36 -53.86 -114.71
N GLU A 241 15.50 -52.85 -114.83
CA GLU A 241 14.99 -52.35 -116.12
C GLU A 241 16.13 -51.89 -117.03
N LYS A 242 17.10 -51.13 -116.50
CA LYS A 242 18.31 -50.71 -117.23
C LYS A 242 19.10 -51.91 -117.74
N GLN A 243 19.31 -52.94 -116.92
CA GLN A 243 20.02 -54.16 -117.34
C GLN A 243 19.25 -54.90 -118.45
N GLY A 244 17.92 -54.98 -118.35
CA GLY A 244 17.07 -55.51 -119.42
C GLY A 244 17.26 -54.76 -120.74
N LEU A 245 17.19 -53.42 -120.70
CA LEU A 245 17.40 -52.56 -121.87
C LEU A 245 18.84 -52.64 -122.44
N GLU A 246 19.85 -52.89 -121.61
CA GLU A 246 21.23 -53.14 -122.04
C GLU A 246 21.37 -54.50 -122.75
N LEU A 247 20.71 -55.55 -122.25
CA LEU A 247 20.66 -56.87 -122.91
C LEU A 247 19.91 -56.81 -124.24
N ASP A 248 18.77 -56.12 -124.30
CA ASP A 248 18.01 -55.90 -125.54
C ASP A 248 18.83 -55.09 -126.55
N ASN A 249 19.50 -54.01 -126.13
CA ASN A 249 20.43 -53.27 -126.99
C ASN A 249 21.54 -54.18 -127.56
N LYS A 250 22.09 -55.07 -126.74
CA LYS A 250 23.10 -56.04 -127.17
C LYS A 250 22.52 -57.04 -128.19
N SER A 251 21.31 -57.54 -127.96
CA SER A 251 20.59 -58.40 -128.91
C SER A 251 20.34 -57.71 -130.25
N LEU A 252 19.88 -56.45 -130.22
CA LEU A 252 19.63 -55.64 -131.41
C LEU A 252 20.92 -55.35 -132.19
N ARG A 253 22.04 -55.06 -131.52
CA ARG A 253 23.35 -54.91 -132.18
C ARG A 253 23.82 -56.21 -132.84
N ASN A 254 23.66 -57.35 -132.18
CA ASN A 254 24.00 -58.64 -132.78
C ASN A 254 23.16 -58.93 -134.04
N LYS A 255 21.84 -58.72 -133.97
CA LYS A 255 20.93 -58.87 -135.13
C LYS A 255 21.27 -57.91 -136.27
N LEU A 256 21.67 -56.68 -135.96
CA LEU A 256 22.15 -55.72 -136.95
C LEU A 256 23.41 -56.25 -137.63
N GLN A 257 24.39 -56.74 -136.86
CA GLN A 257 25.63 -57.30 -137.40
C GLN A 257 25.38 -58.57 -138.26
N GLU A 258 24.46 -59.45 -137.83
CA GLU A 258 24.01 -60.59 -138.65
C GLU A 258 23.38 -60.13 -139.97
N SER A 259 22.53 -59.10 -139.94
CA SER A 259 21.94 -58.50 -141.14
C SER A 259 22.97 -57.82 -142.03
N GLU A 260 24.01 -57.20 -141.47
CA GLU A 260 25.12 -56.60 -142.23
C GLU A 260 25.94 -57.67 -142.94
N HIS A 261 26.30 -58.77 -142.25
CA HIS A 261 26.99 -59.91 -142.87
C HIS A 261 26.15 -60.55 -143.98
N ALA A 262 24.84 -60.75 -143.76
CA ALA A 262 23.93 -61.25 -144.78
C ALA A 262 23.83 -60.31 -146.00
N LEU A 263 23.83 -59.00 -145.78
CA LEU A 263 23.82 -57.98 -146.83
C LEU A 263 25.15 -57.94 -147.62
N VAL A 264 26.29 -58.16 -146.97
CA VAL A 264 27.59 -58.32 -147.64
C VAL A 264 27.59 -59.58 -148.50
N ALA A 265 27.16 -60.72 -147.98
CA ALA A 265 27.05 -61.96 -148.76
C ALA A 265 26.13 -61.79 -149.99
N ALA A 266 24.97 -61.15 -149.83
CA ALA A 266 24.07 -60.85 -150.94
C ALA A 266 24.71 -59.91 -151.98
N ARG A 267 25.54 -58.94 -151.57
CA ARG A 267 26.31 -58.09 -152.51
C ARG A 267 27.38 -58.89 -153.26
N GLU A 268 28.05 -59.83 -152.60
CA GLU A 268 29.03 -60.71 -153.24
C GLU A 268 28.37 -61.65 -154.26
N GLU A 269 27.20 -62.22 -153.93
CA GLU A 269 26.37 -62.98 -154.87
C GLU A 269 25.96 -62.11 -156.07
N CYS A 270 25.42 -60.91 -155.85
CA CYS A 270 25.10 -59.96 -156.92
C CYS A 270 26.32 -59.66 -157.81
N SER A 271 27.50 -59.40 -157.23
CA SER A 271 28.73 -59.21 -158.01
C SER A 271 29.14 -60.46 -158.80
N SER A 272 28.86 -61.66 -158.28
CA SER A 272 29.08 -62.91 -159.02
C SER A 272 28.11 -63.06 -160.21
N TYR A 273 26.85 -62.64 -160.04
CA TYR A 273 25.85 -62.61 -161.11
C TYR A 273 26.16 -61.53 -162.16
N GLU A 274 26.64 -60.35 -161.76
CA GLU A 274 27.15 -59.32 -162.67
C GLU A 274 28.31 -59.83 -163.53
N LYS A 275 29.34 -60.43 -162.90
CA LYS A 275 30.48 -61.05 -163.62
C LYS A 275 30.03 -62.15 -164.59
N ARG A 276 29.04 -62.96 -164.18
CA ARG A 276 28.47 -64.02 -165.03
C ARG A 276 27.65 -63.46 -166.19
N THR A 277 26.97 -62.33 -165.97
CA THR A 277 26.24 -61.59 -167.01
C THR A 277 27.23 -60.98 -168.01
N GLN A 278 28.31 -60.36 -167.54
CA GLN A 278 29.39 -59.84 -168.39
C GLN A 278 30.09 -60.96 -169.22
N ASP A 279 30.33 -62.15 -168.66
CA ASP A 279 30.84 -63.29 -169.46
C ASP A 279 29.83 -63.73 -170.53
N LEU A 280 28.53 -63.75 -170.21
CA LEU A 280 27.48 -64.06 -171.17
C LEU A 280 27.35 -62.99 -172.26
N GLU A 281 27.47 -61.71 -171.94
CA GLU A 281 27.52 -60.60 -172.89
C GLU A 281 28.76 -60.67 -173.79
N GLN A 282 29.95 -60.96 -173.23
CA GLN A 282 31.16 -61.18 -174.01
C GLN A 282 31.03 -62.41 -174.92
N ARG A 283 30.40 -63.49 -174.45
CA ARG A 283 30.10 -64.67 -175.26
C ARG A 283 29.10 -64.34 -176.37
N LEU A 284 28.07 -63.55 -176.09
CA LEU A 284 27.10 -63.07 -177.09
C LEU A 284 27.80 -62.23 -178.17
N ALA A 285 28.63 -61.27 -177.77
CA ALA A 285 29.41 -60.42 -178.68
C ALA A 285 30.39 -61.25 -179.54
N ARG A 286 31.08 -62.24 -178.95
CA ARG A 286 31.90 -63.19 -179.71
C ARG A 286 31.06 -63.97 -180.72
N ARG A 287 29.87 -64.45 -180.34
CA ARG A 287 28.94 -65.14 -181.25
C ARG A 287 28.38 -64.25 -182.35
N GLN A 288 28.13 -62.96 -182.08
CA GLN A 288 27.75 -61.99 -183.11
C GLN A 288 28.88 -61.70 -184.09
N ASN A 289 30.12 -61.57 -183.60
CA ASN A 289 31.30 -61.42 -184.45
C ASN A 289 31.56 -62.67 -185.30
N ASP A 290 31.45 -63.87 -184.71
CA ASP A 290 31.50 -65.16 -185.43
C ASP A 290 30.44 -65.21 -186.53
N ALA A 291 29.20 -64.80 -186.22
CA ALA A 291 28.07 -64.79 -187.16
C ALA A 291 28.30 -63.77 -188.30
N GLN A 292 28.78 -62.57 -188.01
CA GLN A 292 29.14 -61.58 -189.04
C GLN A 292 30.30 -62.06 -189.92
N ALA A 293 31.32 -62.71 -189.35
CA ALA A 293 32.42 -63.30 -190.11
C ALA A 293 31.94 -64.45 -191.02
N LEU A 294 31.01 -65.29 -190.55
CA LEU A 294 30.33 -66.30 -191.36
C LEU A 294 29.48 -65.67 -192.46
N GLN A 295 28.75 -64.58 -192.18
CA GLN A 295 27.90 -63.88 -193.14
C GLN A 295 28.72 -63.24 -194.28
N MET A 296 29.80 -62.53 -193.95
CA MET A 296 30.75 -61.98 -194.94
C MET A 296 31.41 -63.07 -195.79
N ARG A 297 31.70 -64.24 -195.20
CA ARG A 297 32.27 -65.40 -195.90
C ARG A 297 31.25 -66.14 -196.76
N MET A 298 29.96 -66.03 -196.44
CA MET A 298 28.86 -66.59 -197.23
C MET A 298 28.54 -65.71 -198.45
N GLU A 299 28.64 -64.38 -198.31
CA GLU A 299 28.45 -63.43 -199.43
C GLU A 299 29.55 -63.53 -200.52
N SER A 300 30.80 -63.84 -200.16
CA SER A 300 31.85 -64.11 -201.16
C SER A 300 31.72 -65.49 -201.81
N PHE A 301 31.23 -66.49 -201.08
CA PHE A 301 31.10 -67.88 -201.55
C PHE A 301 29.99 -68.07 -202.60
N PHE A 302 28.89 -67.31 -202.51
CA PHE A 302 27.76 -67.41 -203.46
C PHE A 302 28.06 -66.91 -204.89
N LYS A 303 29.24 -66.33 -205.15
CA LYS A 303 29.55 -65.72 -206.47
C LYS A 303 30.45 -66.57 -207.39
N GLU A 304 31.08 -67.64 -206.88
CA GLU A 304 32.00 -68.48 -207.68
C GLU A 304 31.57 -69.95 -207.82
N VAL A 305 30.60 -70.45 -207.03
CA VAL A 305 30.16 -71.87 -207.07
C VAL A 305 28.82 -72.04 -207.81
N GLN A 306 28.65 -71.37 -208.95
CA GLN A 306 27.56 -71.67 -209.91
C GLN A 306 27.98 -72.75 -210.94
N ASN A 307 29.23 -73.25 -210.94
CA ASN A 307 29.75 -73.97 -212.12
C ASN A 307 30.62 -75.26 -211.97
N LEU A 308 30.91 -75.83 -210.79
CA LEU A 308 31.59 -77.16 -210.70
C LEU A 308 31.34 -77.95 -209.39
N LEU A 309 31.48 -79.29 -209.46
CA LEU A 309 30.94 -80.33 -208.55
C LEU A 309 32.00 -81.04 -207.66
N GLY A 310 31.55 -81.68 -206.55
CA GLY A 310 31.94 -83.07 -206.20
C GLY A 310 32.63 -83.40 -204.85
N ASN A 311 31.92 -84.15 -203.98
CA ASN A 311 32.28 -85.31 -203.10
C ASN A 311 33.65 -85.41 -202.33
N GLU A 312 33.87 -86.11 -201.20
CA GLU A 312 33.08 -86.77 -200.11
C GLU A 312 34.12 -87.37 -199.06
N HIS A 313 33.66 -88.03 -197.97
CA HIS A 313 34.36 -88.99 -197.04
C HIS A 313 35.17 -88.47 -195.81
N VAL A 314 35.38 -89.21 -194.67
CA VAL A 314 34.55 -90.15 -193.82
C VAL A 314 35.36 -90.76 -192.62
N ILE A 315 34.74 -90.99 -191.42
CA ILE A 315 35.12 -91.97 -190.33
C ILE A 315 36.43 -91.70 -189.50
N SER A 316 36.69 -92.10 -188.21
CA SER A 316 36.26 -93.23 -187.33
C SER A 316 36.30 -92.99 -185.78
N LEU A 317 35.96 -94.06 -185.04
CA LEU A 317 36.02 -94.37 -183.58
C LEU A 317 36.44 -95.88 -183.46
N PRO A 318 36.66 -96.58 -182.30
CA PRO A 318 36.54 -96.20 -180.87
C PRO A 318 37.59 -96.84 -179.87
N LYS A 319 37.38 -96.65 -178.54
CA LYS A 319 37.54 -97.61 -177.38
C LYS A 319 38.92 -98.27 -177.07
N GLU A 320 39.43 -98.33 -175.82
CA GLU A 320 38.99 -98.96 -174.53
C GLU A 320 39.69 -100.32 -174.26
N GLU A 321 40.88 -100.30 -173.62
CA GLU A 321 41.48 -101.41 -172.82
C GLU A 321 42.81 -100.97 -172.13
N HIS A 322 43.30 -101.75 -171.15
CA HIS A 322 44.57 -101.66 -170.36
C HIS A 322 44.52 -101.11 -168.91
N VAL A 323 44.07 -101.96 -167.97
CA VAL A 323 44.07 -101.71 -166.51
C VAL A 323 45.10 -102.55 -165.70
N LEU A 324 45.91 -103.42 -166.34
CA LEU A 324 46.62 -104.51 -165.64
C LEU A 324 48.14 -104.69 -165.92
N GLU A 325 48.99 -103.66 -165.78
CA GLU A 325 50.47 -103.87 -165.83
C GLU A 325 51.32 -103.00 -164.88
N ARG A 326 50.79 -102.00 -164.17
CA ARG A 326 51.61 -101.07 -163.34
C ARG A 326 51.79 -101.44 -161.86
N LEU A 327 51.39 -102.64 -161.45
CA LEU A 327 51.32 -103.05 -160.03
C LEU A 327 52.46 -103.98 -159.55
N ARG A 328 53.57 -104.11 -160.31
CA ARG A 328 54.70 -105.01 -159.96
C ARG A 328 56.03 -104.34 -159.58
N GLU A 329 56.17 -103.01 -159.65
CA GLU A 329 57.45 -102.32 -159.36
C GLU A 329 57.62 -101.90 -157.88
N VAL A 330 56.55 -101.94 -157.07
CA VAL A 330 56.54 -101.33 -155.71
C VAL A 330 57.25 -102.20 -154.65
N CYS A 331 57.19 -103.53 -154.75
CA CYS A 331 57.62 -104.45 -153.68
C CYS A 331 59.14 -104.62 -153.50
N ARG A 332 59.99 -103.80 -154.15
CA ARG A 332 61.46 -103.86 -154.02
C ARG A 332 62.07 -102.77 -153.13
N ARG A 333 61.27 -101.85 -152.57
CA ARG A 333 61.77 -100.64 -151.87
C ARG A 333 61.53 -100.61 -150.34
N GLU A 334 60.96 -101.66 -149.76
CA GLU A 334 60.45 -101.67 -148.39
C GLU A 334 61.51 -102.11 -147.34
N LYS A 335 62.51 -102.90 -147.74
CA LYS A 335 63.49 -103.53 -146.83
C LYS A 335 64.60 -102.59 -146.29
N SER A 336 64.68 -101.34 -146.75
CA SER A 336 65.65 -100.35 -146.27
C SER A 336 65.05 -99.25 -145.40
N SER A 337 63.72 -99.27 -145.15
CA SER A 337 63.04 -98.23 -144.36
C SER A 337 63.00 -98.53 -142.86
N THR A 338 63.11 -99.80 -142.48
CA THR A 338 62.93 -100.27 -141.09
C THR A 338 64.07 -99.87 -140.15
N GLU A 339 65.28 -99.68 -140.66
CA GLU A 339 66.46 -99.29 -139.86
C GLU A 339 66.50 -97.78 -139.54
N SER A 340 65.72 -96.95 -140.25
CA SER A 340 65.62 -95.51 -140.00
C SER A 340 64.60 -95.15 -138.91
N VAL A 341 63.59 -96.00 -138.67
CA VAL A 341 62.47 -95.70 -137.77
C VAL A 341 62.88 -95.81 -136.30
N THR A 342 63.61 -96.88 -135.95
CA THR A 342 64.13 -97.11 -134.58
C THR A 342 65.06 -95.98 -134.10
N GLY A 343 65.80 -95.34 -135.01
CA GLY A 343 66.61 -94.15 -134.73
C GLY A 343 65.80 -92.87 -134.44
N MET A 344 64.56 -92.77 -134.95
CA MET A 344 63.67 -91.65 -134.62
C MET A 344 62.94 -91.86 -133.29
N GLU A 345 62.55 -93.09 -132.97
CA GLU A 345 61.87 -93.43 -131.72
C GLU A 345 62.73 -93.09 -130.48
N ALA A 346 64.02 -93.42 -130.53
CA ALA A 346 64.98 -93.07 -129.46
C ALA A 346 65.10 -91.54 -129.24
N ARG A 347 65.01 -90.74 -130.31
CA ARG A 347 65.02 -89.26 -130.21
C ARG A 347 63.71 -88.71 -129.64
N LEU A 348 62.57 -89.34 -129.95
CA LEU A 348 61.26 -88.92 -129.46
C LEU A 348 61.15 -89.13 -127.94
N ALA A 349 61.66 -90.26 -127.44
CA ALA A 349 61.74 -90.54 -125.99
C ALA A 349 62.57 -89.48 -125.23
N ALA A 350 63.73 -89.08 -125.77
CA ALA A 350 64.57 -88.05 -125.16
C ALA A 350 63.88 -86.67 -125.07
N VAL A 351 63.12 -86.28 -126.10
CA VAL A 351 62.36 -85.02 -126.11
C VAL A 351 61.21 -85.04 -125.09
N LEU A 352 60.50 -86.17 -124.96
CA LEU A 352 59.43 -86.32 -123.95
C LEU A 352 59.99 -86.24 -122.52
N GLN A 353 61.16 -86.81 -122.26
CA GLN A 353 61.81 -86.74 -120.95
C GLN A 353 62.21 -85.29 -120.59
N GLU A 354 62.76 -84.53 -121.54
CA GLU A 354 63.08 -83.11 -121.32
C GLU A 354 61.82 -82.25 -121.14
N LEU A 355 60.73 -82.51 -121.88
CA LEU A 355 59.46 -81.81 -121.71
C LEU A 355 58.84 -82.06 -120.32
N GLY A 356 58.95 -83.28 -119.79
CA GLY A 356 58.57 -83.60 -118.41
C GLY A 356 59.37 -82.78 -117.39
N ARG A 357 60.70 -82.75 -117.55
CA ARG A 357 61.61 -81.98 -116.69
C ARG A 357 61.31 -80.47 -116.72
N GLN A 358 61.01 -79.91 -117.90
CA GLN A 358 60.58 -78.51 -118.05
C GLN A 358 59.23 -78.22 -117.36
N SER A 359 58.28 -79.15 -117.46
CA SER A 359 56.95 -79.02 -116.83
C SER A 359 57.03 -79.03 -115.30
N GLU A 360 57.93 -79.83 -114.73
CA GLU A 360 58.19 -79.85 -113.29
C GLU A 360 58.88 -78.57 -112.81
N LEU A 361 59.87 -78.07 -113.55
CA LEU A 361 60.51 -76.78 -113.26
C LEU A 361 59.51 -75.62 -113.31
N HIS A 362 58.61 -75.60 -114.30
CA HIS A 362 57.57 -74.58 -114.39
C HIS A 362 56.59 -74.66 -113.19
N ARG A 363 56.17 -75.86 -112.79
CA ARG A 363 55.31 -76.05 -111.60
C ARG A 363 56.00 -75.60 -110.31
N ALA A 364 57.29 -75.88 -110.16
CA ALA A 364 58.09 -75.42 -109.02
C ALA A 364 58.27 -73.89 -109.02
N ALA A 365 58.42 -73.27 -110.20
CA ALA A 365 58.45 -71.81 -110.33
C ALA A 365 57.12 -71.16 -109.92
N MET A 366 55.98 -71.66 -110.41
CA MET A 366 54.64 -71.18 -110.04
C MET A 366 54.36 -71.31 -108.53
N GLN A 367 54.76 -72.43 -107.90
CA GLN A 367 54.63 -72.59 -106.45
C GLN A 367 55.50 -71.59 -105.67
N ARG A 368 56.71 -71.30 -106.18
CA ARG A 368 57.61 -70.31 -105.58
C ARG A 368 57.09 -68.88 -105.73
N GLU A 369 56.48 -68.56 -106.87
CA GLU A 369 55.80 -67.29 -107.12
C GLU A 369 54.63 -67.08 -106.16
N GLN A 370 53.72 -68.06 -106.02
CA GLN A 370 52.61 -67.99 -105.07
C GLN A 370 53.10 -67.84 -103.62
N GLN A 371 54.18 -68.54 -103.23
CA GLN A 371 54.79 -68.38 -101.90
C GLN A 371 55.37 -66.97 -101.69
N LEU A 372 55.96 -66.35 -102.71
CA LEU A 372 56.45 -64.97 -102.63
C LEU A 372 55.28 -63.98 -102.57
N GLN A 373 54.21 -64.19 -103.34
CA GLN A 373 53.03 -63.34 -103.34
C GLN A 373 52.29 -63.37 -101.99
N ASN A 374 52.14 -64.55 -101.38
CA ASN A 374 51.56 -64.69 -100.04
C ASN A 374 52.43 -63.99 -98.97
N LYS A 375 53.77 -64.10 -99.07
CA LYS A 375 54.71 -63.39 -98.18
C LYS A 375 54.63 -61.87 -98.36
N MET A 376 54.49 -61.39 -99.59
CA MET A 376 54.32 -59.97 -99.89
C MET A 376 53.04 -59.43 -99.24
N GLN A 377 51.89 -60.09 -99.43
CA GLN A 377 50.63 -59.72 -98.78
C GLN A 377 50.72 -59.73 -97.24
N THR A 378 51.45 -60.70 -96.67
CA THR A 378 51.67 -60.75 -95.22
C THR A 378 52.47 -59.53 -94.75
N LEU A 379 53.59 -59.21 -95.40
CA LEU A 379 54.42 -58.04 -95.09
C LEU A 379 53.69 -56.71 -95.33
N GLU A 380 52.84 -56.62 -96.35
CA GLU A 380 51.97 -55.46 -96.60
C GLU A 380 50.98 -55.25 -95.45
N SER A 381 50.38 -56.34 -94.92
CA SER A 381 49.49 -56.27 -93.76
C SER A 381 50.22 -55.92 -92.46
N GLU A 382 51.41 -56.46 -92.22
CA GLU A 382 52.26 -56.12 -91.08
C GLU A 382 52.68 -54.63 -91.13
N LEU A 383 53.11 -54.14 -92.30
CA LEU A 383 53.45 -52.73 -92.51
C LEU A 383 52.26 -51.81 -92.26
N PHE A 384 51.06 -52.18 -92.73
CA PHE A 384 49.84 -51.42 -92.48
C PHE A 384 49.48 -51.34 -90.99
N THR A 385 49.49 -52.48 -90.28
CA THR A 385 49.20 -52.50 -88.83
C THR A 385 50.24 -51.73 -88.00
N ALA A 386 51.52 -51.78 -88.38
CA ALA A 386 52.58 -50.98 -87.77
C ALA A 386 52.40 -49.47 -88.04
N GLY A 387 51.89 -49.11 -89.23
CA GLY A 387 51.51 -47.73 -89.57
C GLY A 387 50.41 -47.20 -88.65
N VAL A 388 49.28 -47.92 -88.57
CA VAL A 388 48.14 -47.56 -87.70
C VAL A 388 48.59 -47.41 -86.23
N SER A 389 49.35 -48.38 -85.71
CA SER A 389 49.86 -48.35 -84.33
C SER A 389 50.75 -47.13 -84.04
N LYS A 390 51.53 -46.69 -85.03
CA LYS A 390 52.39 -45.50 -84.91
C LYS A 390 51.57 -44.20 -84.94
N ASP A 391 50.55 -44.14 -85.78
CA ASP A 391 49.66 -42.98 -85.86
C ASP A 391 48.81 -42.83 -84.59
N GLU A 392 48.35 -43.94 -84.00
CA GLU A 392 47.73 -43.99 -82.67
C GLU A 392 48.66 -43.43 -81.58
N GLN A 393 49.90 -43.94 -81.47
CA GLN A 393 50.90 -43.42 -80.52
C GLN A 393 51.24 -41.94 -80.74
N SER A 394 51.28 -41.50 -82.01
CA SER A 394 51.49 -40.09 -82.35
C SER A 394 50.31 -39.22 -81.90
N HIS A 395 49.08 -39.72 -82.05
CA HIS A 395 47.87 -39.04 -81.62
C HIS A 395 47.79 -38.94 -80.09
N GLU A 396 48.04 -40.04 -79.36
CA GLU A 396 48.13 -40.05 -77.89
C GLU A 396 49.17 -39.03 -77.39
N LYS A 397 50.38 -39.04 -77.98
CA LYS A 397 51.43 -38.07 -77.65
C LYS A 397 50.96 -36.61 -77.87
N GLN A 398 50.21 -36.35 -78.93
CA GLN A 398 49.65 -35.03 -79.20
C GLN A 398 48.59 -34.64 -78.15
N GLN A 399 47.69 -35.55 -77.78
CA GLN A 399 46.72 -35.33 -76.71
C GLN A 399 47.40 -35.00 -75.37
N TYR A 400 48.45 -35.74 -74.99
CA TYR A 400 49.20 -35.47 -73.77
C TYR A 400 49.93 -34.11 -73.78
N LEU A 401 50.49 -33.71 -74.92
CA LEU A 401 51.11 -32.38 -75.05
C LEU A 401 50.07 -31.25 -74.94
N GLN A 402 48.90 -31.41 -75.57
CA GLN A 402 47.77 -30.47 -75.43
C GLN A 402 47.27 -30.41 -73.98
N PHE A 403 47.18 -31.54 -73.28
CA PHE A 403 46.81 -31.57 -71.87
C PHE A 403 47.81 -30.81 -70.99
N LEU A 404 49.12 -31.01 -71.19
CA LEU A 404 50.15 -30.27 -70.46
C LEU A 404 50.11 -28.77 -70.76
N GLU A 405 49.79 -28.37 -71.99
CA GLU A 405 49.61 -26.96 -72.37
C GLU A 405 48.43 -26.32 -71.62
N HIS A 406 47.25 -26.95 -71.63
CA HIS A 406 46.10 -26.49 -70.85
C HIS A 406 46.39 -26.46 -69.34
N LEU A 407 47.18 -27.40 -68.82
CA LEU A 407 47.56 -27.43 -67.41
C LEU A 407 48.55 -26.29 -67.09
N SER A 408 49.50 -25.99 -67.98
CA SER A 408 50.37 -24.82 -67.89
C SER A 408 49.59 -23.50 -67.91
N GLU A 409 48.50 -23.40 -68.69
CA GLU A 409 47.58 -22.27 -68.67
C GLU A 409 46.90 -22.10 -67.31
N LYS A 410 46.29 -23.16 -66.76
CA LYS A 410 45.63 -23.09 -65.45
C LYS A 410 46.60 -22.75 -64.32
N MET A 411 47.85 -23.20 -64.43
CA MET A 411 48.94 -22.89 -63.50
C MET A 411 49.61 -21.51 -63.74
N LYS A 412 49.27 -20.85 -64.86
CA LYS A 412 49.78 -19.55 -65.34
C LYS A 412 51.30 -19.53 -65.60
N ILE A 413 51.81 -20.60 -66.18
CA ILE A 413 53.25 -20.79 -66.53
C ILE A 413 53.48 -21.04 -68.02
N GLU A 414 52.49 -20.75 -68.87
CA GLU A 414 52.53 -20.83 -70.34
C GLU A 414 53.86 -20.30 -70.89
N HIS A 415 54.18 -19.03 -70.58
CA HIS A 415 55.39 -18.31 -70.99
C HIS A 415 56.73 -18.91 -70.54
N ILE A 416 56.72 -19.86 -69.59
CA ILE A 416 57.90 -20.62 -69.17
C ILE A 416 57.95 -21.96 -69.92
N THR A 417 56.80 -22.49 -70.33
CA THR A 417 56.63 -23.84 -70.87
C THR A 417 56.56 -23.91 -72.40
N THR A 418 56.31 -22.81 -73.11
CA THR A 418 56.21 -22.75 -74.58
C THR A 418 57.33 -23.49 -75.31
N ASP A 419 58.58 -23.27 -74.91
CA ASP A 419 59.76 -23.83 -75.57
C ASP A 419 60.33 -25.08 -74.86
N LEU A 420 59.66 -25.56 -73.80
CA LEU A 420 60.10 -26.71 -73.02
C LEU A 420 59.58 -28.03 -73.60
N GLY A 421 60.46 -29.04 -73.60
CA GLY A 421 60.09 -30.43 -73.85
C GLY A 421 59.21 -31.03 -72.74
N PHE A 422 58.55 -32.15 -73.04
CA PHE A 422 57.56 -32.81 -72.18
C PHE A 422 57.96 -32.91 -70.70
N ASP A 423 59.15 -33.46 -70.41
CA ASP A 423 59.63 -33.69 -69.03
C ASP A 423 59.84 -32.37 -68.27
N MET A 424 60.35 -31.34 -68.95
CA MET A 424 60.57 -30.02 -68.34
C MET A 424 59.26 -29.24 -68.14
N ARG A 425 58.26 -29.42 -69.01
CA ARG A 425 56.91 -28.87 -68.76
C ARG A 425 56.30 -29.50 -67.51
N LEU A 426 56.42 -30.81 -67.34
CA LEU A 426 55.92 -31.53 -66.16
C LEU A 426 56.59 -31.03 -64.87
N GLU A 427 57.91 -30.91 -64.86
CA GLU A 427 58.67 -30.42 -63.69
C GLU A 427 58.32 -28.96 -63.33
N ALA A 428 58.09 -28.11 -64.33
CA ALA A 428 57.65 -26.73 -64.12
C ALA A 428 56.23 -26.67 -63.51
N ILE A 429 55.31 -27.53 -63.97
CA ILE A 429 53.95 -27.67 -63.41
C ILE A 429 54.02 -28.14 -61.95
N LEU A 430 54.83 -29.16 -61.65
CA LEU A 430 55.01 -29.68 -60.28
C LEU A 430 55.58 -28.61 -59.34
N THR A 431 56.67 -27.95 -59.74
CA THR A 431 57.28 -26.85 -58.98
C THR A 431 56.27 -25.73 -58.69
N ARG A 432 55.42 -25.40 -59.67
CA ARG A 432 54.38 -24.38 -59.54
C ARG A 432 53.26 -24.81 -58.58
N ALA A 433 52.83 -26.06 -58.63
CA ALA A 433 51.82 -26.61 -57.72
C ALA A 433 52.32 -26.62 -56.27
N GLU A 434 53.59 -27.00 -56.03
CA GLU A 434 54.20 -26.89 -54.71
C GLU A 434 54.28 -25.44 -54.22
N GLN A 435 54.67 -24.50 -55.08
CA GLN A 435 54.74 -23.09 -54.73
C GLN A 435 53.37 -22.55 -54.28
N LEU A 436 52.31 -22.85 -55.04
CA LEU A 436 50.94 -22.47 -54.70
C LEU A 436 50.51 -23.05 -53.35
N THR A 437 50.76 -24.35 -53.13
CA THR A 437 50.48 -25.03 -51.85
C THR A 437 51.18 -24.36 -50.66
N ARG A 438 52.45 -23.96 -50.82
CA ARG A 438 53.20 -23.23 -49.79
C ARG A 438 52.62 -21.83 -49.54
N GLN A 439 52.20 -21.12 -50.58
CA GLN A 439 51.57 -19.79 -50.47
C GLN A 439 50.23 -19.85 -49.74
N GLU A 440 49.37 -20.83 -50.07
CA GLU A 440 48.13 -21.07 -49.35
C GLU A 440 48.37 -21.45 -47.89
N GLY A 441 49.38 -22.27 -47.60
CA GLY A 441 49.79 -22.61 -46.24
C GLY A 441 50.20 -21.40 -45.40
N ILE A 442 50.97 -20.46 -45.97
CA ILE A 442 51.36 -19.21 -45.29
C ILE A 442 50.12 -18.34 -45.03
N ALA A 443 49.28 -18.12 -46.05
CA ALA A 443 48.05 -17.33 -45.90
C ALA A 443 47.08 -17.94 -44.87
N LEU A 444 47.01 -19.27 -44.76
CA LEU A 444 46.23 -19.97 -43.75
C LEU A 444 46.78 -19.75 -42.32
N VAL A 445 48.10 -19.73 -42.15
CA VAL A 445 48.74 -19.42 -40.86
C VAL A 445 48.52 -17.96 -40.47
N GLU A 446 48.67 -17.03 -41.41
CA GLU A 446 48.41 -15.60 -41.19
C GLU A 446 46.96 -15.34 -40.80
N THR A 447 45.99 -15.85 -41.56
CA THR A 447 44.55 -15.73 -41.25
C THR A 447 44.19 -16.39 -39.92
N LYS A 448 44.75 -17.56 -39.59
CA LYS A 448 44.59 -18.20 -38.28
C LYS A 448 45.14 -17.33 -37.14
N SER A 449 46.29 -16.68 -37.34
CA SER A 449 46.88 -15.76 -36.36
C SER A 449 46.02 -14.50 -36.16
N LEU A 450 45.48 -13.94 -37.24
CA LEU A 450 44.57 -12.80 -37.22
C LEU A 450 43.28 -13.15 -36.48
N VAL A 451 42.65 -14.28 -36.80
CA VAL A 451 41.46 -14.80 -36.11
C VAL A 451 41.71 -14.97 -34.62
N TYR A 452 42.85 -15.54 -34.21
CA TYR A 452 43.20 -15.66 -32.79
C TYR A 452 43.36 -14.28 -32.12
N SER A 453 44.00 -13.32 -32.79
CA SER A 453 44.15 -11.95 -32.27
C SER A 453 42.81 -11.23 -32.11
N LEU A 454 41.87 -11.44 -33.05
CA LEU A 454 40.52 -10.88 -33.00
C LEU A 454 39.67 -11.55 -31.92
N GLN A 455 39.76 -12.88 -31.78
CA GLN A 455 39.12 -13.62 -30.69
C GLN A 455 39.62 -13.15 -29.31
N LYS A 456 40.91 -12.84 -29.18
CA LYS A 456 41.47 -12.27 -27.95
C LYS A 456 40.88 -10.88 -27.67
N LYS A 457 40.93 -9.96 -28.64
CA LYS A 457 40.34 -8.61 -28.52
C LYS A 457 38.85 -8.65 -28.20
N PHE A 458 38.11 -9.58 -28.79
CA PHE A 458 36.68 -9.78 -28.51
C PHE A 458 36.44 -10.24 -27.06
N LYS A 459 37.25 -11.18 -26.55
CA LYS A 459 37.17 -11.60 -25.14
C LYS A 459 37.48 -10.45 -24.18
N GLU A 460 38.52 -9.67 -24.46
CA GLU A 460 38.91 -8.48 -23.68
C GLU A 460 37.78 -7.43 -23.67
N GLN A 461 37.19 -7.12 -24.84
CA GLN A 461 36.06 -6.19 -24.94
C GLN A 461 34.80 -6.70 -24.24
N LYS A 462 34.51 -8.01 -24.32
CA LYS A 462 33.38 -8.64 -23.62
C LYS A 462 33.53 -8.50 -22.11
N GLN A 463 34.69 -8.84 -21.55
CA GLN A 463 34.96 -8.70 -20.11
C GLN A 463 34.85 -7.25 -19.64
N HIS A 464 35.35 -6.30 -20.44
CA HIS A 464 35.22 -4.87 -20.16
C HIS A 464 33.77 -4.37 -20.19
N LEU A 465 32.93 -4.91 -21.09
CA LEU A 465 31.49 -4.64 -21.12
C LEU A 465 30.76 -5.23 -19.90
N GLU A 466 31.07 -6.48 -19.52
CA GLU A 466 30.53 -7.16 -18.35
C GLU A 466 30.87 -6.39 -17.05
N SER A 467 32.11 -5.90 -16.92
CA SER A 467 32.54 -5.03 -15.82
C SER A 467 31.76 -3.70 -15.77
N LYS A 468 31.54 -3.05 -16.92
CA LYS A 468 30.72 -1.83 -17.00
C LYS A 468 29.25 -2.07 -16.65
N ASN A 469 28.68 -3.21 -17.06
CA ASN A 469 27.30 -3.58 -16.70
C ASN A 469 27.18 -3.78 -15.18
N LEU A 470 28.12 -4.50 -14.55
CA LEU A 470 28.15 -4.67 -13.10
C LEU A 470 28.23 -3.33 -12.35
N HIS A 471 29.03 -2.38 -12.85
CA HIS A 471 29.10 -1.03 -12.28
C HIS A 471 27.77 -0.26 -12.44
N MET A 472 27.13 -0.34 -13.60
CA MET A 472 25.80 0.25 -13.83
C MET A 472 24.74 -0.34 -12.89
N ASP A 473 24.76 -1.65 -12.65
CA ASP A 473 23.81 -2.30 -11.73
C ASP A 473 24.08 -1.96 -10.26
N LEU A 474 25.33 -1.70 -9.88
CA LEU A 474 25.67 -1.17 -8.57
C LEU A 474 25.15 0.28 -8.40
N LEU A 475 25.33 1.13 -9.41
CA LEU A 475 24.81 2.50 -9.42
C LEU A 475 23.28 2.52 -9.35
N ARG A 476 22.58 1.70 -10.15
CA ARG A 476 21.12 1.55 -10.10
C ARG A 476 20.63 1.16 -8.69
N ARG A 477 21.27 0.17 -8.07
CA ARG A 477 20.98 -0.23 -6.68
C ARG A 477 21.23 0.91 -5.69
N LYS A 478 22.30 1.69 -5.85
CA LYS A 478 22.56 2.83 -4.95
C LYS A 478 21.56 3.97 -5.12
N VAL A 479 21.12 4.26 -6.35
CA VAL A 479 20.04 5.22 -6.60
C VAL A 479 18.73 4.75 -5.95
N ALA A 480 18.34 3.48 -6.13
CA ALA A 480 17.14 2.93 -5.51
C ALA A 480 17.17 3.02 -3.97
N GLN A 481 18.33 2.75 -3.34
CA GLN A 481 18.53 2.97 -1.90
C GLN A 481 18.37 4.44 -1.50
N LEU A 482 18.97 5.38 -2.24
CA LEU A 482 18.88 6.81 -1.93
C LEU A 482 17.45 7.35 -2.09
N ASP A 483 16.69 6.85 -3.07
CA ASP A 483 15.27 7.18 -3.22
C ASP A 483 14.44 6.65 -2.04
N GLU A 484 14.74 5.46 -1.52
CA GLU A 484 14.03 4.90 -0.36
C GLU A 484 14.41 5.60 0.96
N GLU A 485 15.70 5.94 1.14
CA GLU A 485 16.14 6.84 2.22
C GLU A 485 15.43 8.20 2.14
N LYS A 486 15.17 8.72 0.94
CA LYS A 486 14.44 9.97 0.73
C LYS A 486 12.96 9.83 1.09
N ARG A 487 12.28 8.76 0.63
CA ARG A 487 10.87 8.48 0.95
C ARG A 487 10.66 8.33 2.46
N SER A 488 11.47 7.52 3.12
CA SER A 488 11.43 7.31 4.57
C SER A 488 11.70 8.60 5.37
N ARG A 489 12.69 9.43 4.97
CA ARG A 489 12.90 10.76 5.58
C ARG A 489 11.70 11.68 5.39
N SER A 490 11.04 11.67 4.23
CA SER A 490 9.82 12.44 4.00
C SER A 490 8.65 11.96 4.86
N ALA A 491 8.46 10.65 5.03
CA ALA A 491 7.44 10.10 5.92
C ALA A 491 7.67 10.51 7.39
N LEU A 492 8.91 10.39 7.88
CA LEU A 492 9.30 10.83 9.23
C LEU A 492 9.17 12.35 9.45
N ALA A 493 9.18 13.17 8.39
CA ALA A 493 8.91 14.60 8.49
C ALA A 493 7.40 14.84 8.70
N VAL A 494 6.54 14.17 7.93
CA VAL A 494 5.07 14.25 8.09
C VAL A 494 4.64 13.77 9.48
N GLU A 495 5.16 12.64 9.97
CA GLU A 495 4.86 12.16 11.33
C GLU A 495 5.27 13.16 12.42
N ARG A 496 6.40 13.86 12.26
CA ARG A 496 6.82 14.92 13.18
C ARG A 496 5.88 16.13 13.13
N ASP A 497 5.43 16.54 11.96
CA ASP A 497 4.51 17.66 11.81
C ASP A 497 3.14 17.33 12.42
N ASP A 498 2.64 16.11 12.23
CA ASP A 498 1.42 15.61 12.86
C ASP A 498 1.54 15.53 14.40
N ALA A 499 2.64 14.98 14.92
CA ALA A 499 2.91 14.95 16.35
C ALA A 499 3.01 16.38 16.94
N THR A 500 3.63 17.30 16.21
CA THR A 500 3.73 18.72 16.58
C THR A 500 2.35 19.39 16.58
N LEU A 501 1.50 19.09 15.60
CA LEU A 501 0.12 19.57 15.54
C LEU A 501 -0.73 19.03 16.69
N GLN A 502 -0.59 17.74 17.05
CA GLN A 502 -1.26 17.15 18.21
C GLN A 502 -0.79 17.78 19.52
N SER A 503 0.51 17.98 19.69
CA SER A 503 1.09 18.67 20.85
C SER A 503 0.53 20.10 20.98
N ARG A 504 0.47 20.87 19.89
CA ARG A 504 -0.17 22.21 19.87
C ARG A 504 -1.66 22.18 20.22
N LYS A 505 -2.41 21.14 19.81
CA LYS A 505 -3.83 20.96 20.18
C LYS A 505 -3.99 20.67 21.68
N LEU A 506 -3.14 19.81 22.24
CA LEU A 506 -3.12 19.50 23.68
C LEU A 506 -2.73 20.72 24.51
N GLN A 507 -1.70 21.45 24.09
CA GLN A 507 -1.27 22.70 24.73
C GLN A 507 -2.40 23.72 24.82
N LYS A 508 -3.14 23.96 23.73
CA LYS A 508 -4.34 24.82 23.75
C LYS A 508 -5.46 24.33 24.67
N LYS A 509 -5.58 23.01 24.88
CA LYS A 509 -6.53 22.44 25.84
C LYS A 509 -6.07 22.66 27.29
N VAL A 510 -4.77 22.52 27.56
CA VAL A 510 -4.17 22.84 28.87
C VAL A 510 -4.35 24.32 29.20
N GLU A 511 -4.10 25.23 28.25
CA GLU A 511 -4.29 26.67 28.43
C GLU A 511 -5.74 27.04 28.79
N ARG A 512 -6.73 26.43 28.13
CA ARG A 512 -8.16 26.61 28.47
C ARG A 512 -8.50 26.10 29.86
N LEU A 513 -8.11 24.87 30.19
CA LEU A 513 -8.34 24.28 31.52
C LEU A 513 -7.64 25.08 32.63
N GLN A 514 -6.46 25.66 32.35
CA GLN A 514 -5.76 26.53 33.28
C GLN A 514 -6.48 27.87 33.49
N ALA A 515 -7.08 28.44 32.43
CA ALA A 515 -7.91 29.64 32.54
C ALA A 515 -9.21 29.38 33.33
N GLU A 516 -9.89 28.27 33.06
CA GLU A 516 -11.07 27.81 33.82
C GLU A 516 -10.72 27.59 35.30
N LEU A 517 -9.62 26.91 35.60
CA LEU A 517 -9.14 26.70 36.97
C LEU A 517 -8.84 28.03 37.68
N ASN A 518 -8.25 29.00 36.98
CA ASN A 518 -7.98 30.33 37.54
C ASN A 518 -9.27 31.11 37.81
N ALA A 519 -10.27 31.04 36.92
CA ALA A 519 -11.59 31.63 37.14
C ALA A 519 -12.30 31.01 38.36
N MET A 520 -12.25 29.69 38.50
CA MET A 520 -12.82 28.98 39.67
C MET A 520 -12.09 29.33 40.97
N ARG A 521 -10.77 29.55 40.92
CA ARG A 521 -9.98 30.05 42.07
C ARG A 521 -10.40 31.47 42.47
N LEU A 522 -10.58 32.38 41.50
CA LEU A 522 -11.06 33.74 41.74
C LEU A 522 -12.47 33.75 42.37
N SER A 523 -13.40 32.97 41.81
CA SER A 523 -14.74 32.80 42.40
C SER A 523 -14.67 32.22 43.83
N THR A 524 -13.75 31.29 44.09
CA THR A 524 -13.53 30.75 45.44
C THR A 524 -12.98 31.80 46.41
N THR A 525 -12.10 32.71 45.96
CA THR A 525 -11.62 33.82 46.81
C THR A 525 -12.70 34.86 47.06
N ASP A 526 -13.54 35.17 46.06
CA ASP A 526 -14.66 36.10 46.22
C ASP A 526 -15.71 35.55 47.20
N LEU A 527 -16.07 34.26 47.09
CA LEU A 527 -16.96 33.59 48.03
C LEU A 527 -16.39 33.57 49.46
N LYS A 528 -15.07 33.39 49.62
CA LYS A 528 -14.41 33.51 50.94
C LYS A 528 -14.47 34.94 51.49
N ALA A 529 -14.30 35.96 50.64
CA ALA A 529 -14.43 37.35 51.04
C ALA A 529 -15.88 37.70 51.46
N GLN A 530 -16.88 37.25 50.69
CA GLN A 530 -18.30 37.37 51.02
C GLN A 530 -18.64 36.66 52.34
N LEU A 531 -18.09 35.47 52.57
CA LEU A 531 -18.26 34.73 53.83
C LEU A 531 -17.64 35.48 55.02
N SER A 532 -16.45 36.07 54.86
CA SER A 532 -15.82 36.92 55.87
C SER A 532 -16.69 38.14 56.19
N HIS A 533 -17.16 38.85 55.17
CA HIS A 533 -18.04 40.00 55.34
C HIS A 533 -19.37 39.63 56.02
N THR A 534 -19.93 38.47 55.69
CA THR A 534 -21.14 37.93 56.34
C THR A 534 -20.89 37.62 57.82
N ASN A 535 -19.71 37.09 58.16
CA ASN A 535 -19.30 36.86 59.55
C ASN A 535 -19.13 38.18 60.32
N GLU A 536 -18.53 39.22 59.74
CA GLU A 536 -18.46 40.56 60.34
C GLU A 536 -19.84 41.18 60.56
N LEU A 537 -20.74 41.06 59.59
CA LEU A 537 -22.13 41.50 59.74
C LEU A 537 -22.83 40.75 60.87
N LYS A 538 -22.64 39.44 60.98
CA LYS A 538 -23.17 38.62 62.08
C LYS A 538 -22.63 39.06 63.44
N ILE A 539 -21.33 39.38 63.53
CA ILE A 539 -20.72 39.94 64.76
C ILE A 539 -21.37 41.28 65.12
N ARG A 540 -21.47 42.22 64.16
CA ARG A 540 -22.14 43.52 64.38
C ARG A 540 -23.59 43.37 64.83
N VAL A 541 -24.35 42.43 64.25
CA VAL A 541 -25.73 42.14 64.68
C VAL A 541 -25.76 41.56 66.11
N MET A 542 -24.80 40.72 66.49
CA MET A 542 -24.69 40.22 67.87
C MET A 542 -24.35 41.34 68.87
N GLU A 543 -23.47 42.28 68.50
CA GLU A 543 -23.14 43.47 69.31
C GLU A 543 -24.32 44.42 69.46
N GLN A 544 -25.07 44.66 68.37
CA GLN A 544 -26.31 45.43 68.39
C GLN A 544 -27.37 44.77 69.28
N ASN A 545 -27.59 43.46 69.14
CA ASN A 545 -28.53 42.70 69.99
C ASN A 545 -28.15 42.79 71.47
N LYS A 546 -26.87 42.68 71.81
CA LYS A 546 -26.38 42.87 73.20
C LYS A 546 -26.67 44.29 73.70
N THR A 547 -26.44 45.30 72.87
CA THR A 547 -26.74 46.70 73.20
C THR A 547 -28.24 46.91 73.44
N ILE A 548 -29.11 46.32 72.60
CA ILE A 548 -30.57 46.34 72.77
C ILE A 548 -30.97 45.63 74.08
N GLU A 549 -30.35 44.49 74.40
CA GLU A 549 -30.62 43.75 75.64
C GLU A 549 -30.25 44.58 76.89
N ASP A 550 -29.08 45.24 76.88
CA ASP A 550 -28.63 46.09 77.98
C ASP A 550 -29.47 47.39 78.10
N GLN A 551 -29.87 47.98 76.97
CA GLN A 551 -30.84 49.08 76.94
C GLN A 551 -32.20 48.64 77.49
N THR A 552 -32.68 47.44 77.15
CA THR A 552 -33.95 46.88 77.64
C THR A 552 -33.91 46.67 79.16
N LYS A 553 -32.82 46.09 79.70
CA LYS A 553 -32.58 45.97 81.15
C LYS A 553 -32.52 47.34 81.84
N SER A 554 -32.00 48.37 81.15
CA SER A 554 -31.98 49.75 81.65
C SER A 554 -33.39 50.37 81.67
N MET A 555 -34.16 50.20 80.60
CA MET A 555 -35.56 50.63 80.53
C MET A 555 -36.42 49.95 81.60
N GLU A 556 -36.24 48.64 81.84
CA GLU A 556 -36.92 47.96 82.95
C GLU A 556 -36.59 48.56 84.32
N LYS A 557 -35.32 48.92 84.58
CA LYS A 557 -34.91 49.57 85.83
C LYS A 557 -35.52 50.97 85.94
N LEU A 558 -35.55 51.72 84.85
CA LEU A 558 -36.19 53.03 84.76
C LEU A 558 -37.70 52.93 85.01
N GLU A 559 -38.40 51.97 84.41
CA GLU A 559 -39.84 51.76 84.64
C GLU A 559 -40.12 51.31 86.07
N LYS A 560 -39.31 50.39 86.63
CA LYS A 560 -39.38 50.01 88.06
C LYS A 560 -39.13 51.21 88.99
N ASN A 561 -38.30 52.18 88.60
CA ASN A 561 -38.06 53.41 89.36
C ASN A 561 -39.19 54.43 89.17
N LYS A 562 -39.71 54.60 87.95
CA LYS A 562 -40.90 55.41 87.65
C LYS A 562 -42.09 54.96 88.48
N VAL A 563 -42.42 53.66 88.49
CA VAL A 563 -43.50 53.11 89.32
C VAL A 563 -43.28 53.36 90.82
N LYS A 564 -42.03 53.35 91.32
CA LYS A 564 -41.72 53.74 92.71
C LYS A 564 -41.93 55.24 92.95
N VAL A 565 -41.55 56.09 92.01
CA VAL A 565 -41.75 57.55 92.09
C VAL A 565 -43.23 57.90 91.98
N GLU A 566 -43.99 57.28 91.07
CA GLU A 566 -45.44 57.43 90.96
C GLU A 566 -46.16 57.01 92.24
N LYS A 567 -45.75 55.89 92.87
CA LYS A 567 -46.26 55.50 94.19
C LYS A 567 -45.97 56.56 95.26
N LYS A 568 -44.73 57.05 95.37
CA LYS A 568 -44.37 58.14 96.30
C LYS A 568 -45.11 59.45 96.01
N LEU A 569 -45.31 59.78 94.74
CA LEU A 569 -46.06 60.97 94.32
C LEU A 569 -47.54 60.82 94.69
N SER A 570 -48.11 59.61 94.55
CA SER A 570 -49.49 59.34 94.96
C SER A 570 -49.68 59.45 96.47
N THR A 571 -48.74 58.96 97.29
CA THR A 571 -48.82 59.10 98.75
C THR A 571 -48.67 60.57 99.18
N VAL A 572 -47.69 61.29 98.64
CA VAL A 572 -47.52 62.73 98.90
C VAL A 572 -48.75 63.53 98.43
N LYS A 573 -49.35 63.18 97.28
CA LYS A 573 -50.60 63.80 96.82
C LYS A 573 -51.76 63.58 97.81
N THR A 574 -51.91 62.36 98.34
CA THR A 574 -52.95 62.11 99.36
C THR A 574 -52.66 62.80 100.69
N GLU A 575 -51.41 62.89 101.11
CA GLU A 575 -51.00 63.64 102.30
C GLU A 575 -51.30 65.14 102.14
N LEU A 576 -50.99 65.71 100.97
CA LEU A 576 -51.27 67.11 100.65
C LEU A 576 -52.78 67.39 100.60
N GLN A 577 -53.58 66.50 99.99
CA GLN A 577 -55.05 66.62 100.01
C GLN A 577 -55.62 66.55 101.43
N ASN A 578 -55.06 65.70 102.30
CA ASN A 578 -55.45 65.61 103.71
C ASN A 578 -55.02 66.85 104.53
N GLN A 579 -53.92 67.51 104.17
CA GLN A 579 -53.53 68.81 104.74
C GLN A 579 -54.45 69.93 104.24
N GLU A 580 -54.75 69.98 102.94
CA GLU A 580 -55.66 70.96 102.33
C GLU A 580 -57.07 70.85 102.93
N TYR A 581 -57.56 69.63 103.18
CA TYR A 581 -58.84 69.40 103.86
C TYR A 581 -58.83 69.93 105.30
N ARG A 582 -57.79 69.63 106.09
CA ARG A 582 -57.65 70.15 107.46
C ARG A 582 -57.57 71.68 107.49
N ALA A 583 -56.76 72.29 106.63
CA ALA A 583 -56.66 73.74 106.51
C ALA A 583 -57.99 74.40 106.11
N ARG A 584 -58.80 73.76 105.25
CA ARG A 584 -60.17 74.24 104.95
C ARG A 584 -61.12 74.16 106.14
N ASP A 585 -61.07 73.08 106.92
CA ASP A 585 -61.94 72.94 108.10
C ASP A 585 -61.58 73.95 109.19
N GLU A 586 -60.28 74.10 109.49
CA GLU A 586 -59.75 75.13 110.40
C GLU A 586 -60.18 76.55 109.95
N LEU A 587 -60.09 76.85 108.65
CA LEU A 587 -60.55 78.12 108.08
C LEU A 587 -62.07 78.33 108.25
N GLN A 588 -62.89 77.28 108.03
CA GLN A 588 -64.33 77.37 108.25
C GLN A 588 -64.70 77.56 109.73
N GLN A 589 -63.97 76.92 110.65
CA GLN A 589 -64.15 77.11 112.09
C GLN A 589 -63.80 78.55 112.51
N ALA A 590 -62.70 79.10 112.01
CA ALA A 590 -62.31 80.49 112.23
C ALA A 590 -63.32 81.50 111.65
N GLN A 591 -63.86 81.25 110.45
CA GLN A 591 -64.90 82.09 109.84
C GLN A 591 -66.21 82.10 110.65
N LYS A 592 -66.64 80.93 111.17
CA LYS A 592 -67.83 80.84 112.05
C LYS A 592 -67.64 81.64 113.34
N LEU A 593 -66.47 81.54 113.98
CA LEU A 593 -66.12 82.33 115.16
C LEU A 593 -66.14 83.83 114.87
N LEU A 594 -65.49 84.27 113.79
CA LEU A 594 -65.40 85.69 113.42
C LEU A 594 -66.77 86.30 113.10
N HIS A 595 -67.67 85.55 112.44
CA HIS A 595 -69.03 85.99 112.19
C HIS A 595 -69.85 86.13 113.49
N SER A 596 -69.68 85.20 114.44
CA SER A 596 -70.35 85.30 115.76
C SER A 596 -69.89 86.52 116.58
N GLN A 597 -68.59 86.83 116.56
CA GLN A 597 -68.04 88.00 117.25
C GLN A 597 -68.48 89.32 116.59
N ALA A 598 -68.51 89.38 115.25
CA ALA A 598 -68.98 90.55 114.52
C ALA A 598 -70.44 90.89 114.85
N SER A 599 -71.31 89.87 114.99
CA SER A 599 -72.71 90.06 115.39
C SER A 599 -72.84 90.62 116.82
N ALA A 600 -72.06 90.08 117.78
CA ALA A 600 -72.07 90.54 119.17
C ALA A 600 -71.56 92.00 119.32
N MET A 601 -70.52 92.37 118.57
CA MET A 601 -70.00 93.74 118.52
C MET A 601 -71.05 94.75 118.02
N ALA A 602 -71.82 94.39 116.98
CA ALA A 602 -72.87 95.25 116.44
C ALA A 602 -74.01 95.51 117.44
N GLU A 603 -74.39 94.50 118.23
CA GLU A 603 -75.39 94.65 119.29
C GLU A 603 -74.95 95.56 120.44
N LEU A 604 -73.67 95.49 120.85
CA LEU A 604 -73.13 96.31 121.92
C LEU A 604 -73.09 97.79 121.52
N ALA A 605 -72.57 98.10 120.32
CA ALA A 605 -72.55 99.47 119.80
C ALA A 605 -73.96 100.08 119.68
N HIS A 606 -74.98 99.27 119.36
CA HIS A 606 -76.36 99.74 119.30
C HIS A 606 -76.97 100.03 120.68
N ARG A 607 -76.56 99.30 121.74
CA ARG A 607 -76.99 99.57 123.13
C ARG A 607 -76.32 100.82 123.70
N GLU A 608 -75.02 100.99 123.48
CA GLU A 608 -74.24 102.13 123.99
C GLU A 608 -74.80 103.47 123.50
N LYS A 609 -75.13 103.58 122.20
CA LYS A 609 -75.73 104.78 121.63
C LYS A 609 -77.02 105.21 122.34
N LYS A 610 -77.92 104.26 122.63
CA LYS A 610 -79.20 104.55 123.32
C LYS A 610 -79.02 105.08 124.75
N LEU A 611 -77.97 104.64 125.45
CA LEU A 611 -77.64 105.14 126.79
C LEU A 611 -77.10 106.57 126.75
N LEU A 612 -76.26 106.90 125.76
CA LEU A 612 -75.70 108.23 125.60
C LEU A 612 -76.79 109.27 125.26
N ASP A 613 -77.73 108.90 124.37
CA ASP A 613 -78.88 109.73 124.02
C ASP A 613 -79.76 110.01 125.27
N PHE A 614 -80.01 109.00 126.11
CA PHE A 614 -80.80 109.13 127.35
C PHE A 614 -80.16 110.08 128.38
N CYS A 615 -78.85 109.95 128.64
CA CYS A 615 -78.12 110.83 129.56
C CYS A 615 -78.18 112.31 129.14
N THR A 616 -78.21 112.58 127.83
CA THR A 616 -78.27 113.94 127.29
C THR A 616 -79.60 114.62 127.58
N VAL A 617 -80.71 113.87 127.55
CA VAL A 617 -82.07 114.39 127.85
C VAL A 617 -82.22 114.76 129.33
N ILE A 618 -81.71 113.93 130.26
CA ILE A 618 -81.81 114.21 131.70
C ILE A 618 -81.01 115.48 132.08
N ALA A 619 -79.84 115.70 131.48
CA ALA A 619 -79.04 116.90 131.74
C ALA A 619 -79.81 118.19 131.38
N GLN A 620 -80.50 118.19 130.23
CA GLN A 620 -81.34 119.32 129.79
C GLN A 620 -82.54 119.56 130.73
N MET A 621 -83.21 118.50 131.19
CA MET A 621 -84.35 118.62 132.10
C MET A 621 -83.99 119.19 133.48
N LEU A 622 -82.76 118.96 133.96
CA LEU A 622 -82.32 119.43 135.28
C LEU A 622 -81.84 120.90 135.30
N GLY A 623 -82.07 121.66 134.22
CA GLY A 623 -81.64 123.05 134.12
C GLY A 623 -80.12 123.24 134.13
N VAL A 624 -79.37 122.16 133.91
CA VAL A 624 -77.90 122.19 133.81
C VAL A 624 -77.56 122.34 132.34
N THR A 625 -77.20 123.54 131.90
CA THR A 625 -76.66 123.79 130.56
C THR A 625 -75.21 123.29 130.46
N MET A 626 -75.08 121.96 130.46
CA MET A 626 -73.95 121.08 130.14
C MET A 626 -74.60 119.78 129.56
N PRO A 627 -73.88 118.72 129.12
CA PRO A 627 -72.44 118.47 129.04
C PRO A 627 -72.08 118.04 127.58
N ALA A 628 -71.12 117.18 127.20
CA ALA A 628 -70.27 116.20 127.87
C ALA A 628 -68.97 116.82 128.45
N SER A 629 -68.35 116.32 129.53
CA SER A 629 -68.59 115.12 130.34
C SER A 629 -68.23 115.44 131.80
N ILE A 630 -69.19 115.37 132.72
CA ILE A 630 -68.99 115.61 134.18
C ILE A 630 -69.41 114.36 134.96
N PRO A 631 -68.67 113.95 136.01
CA PRO A 631 -69.02 112.79 136.85
C PRO A 631 -70.43 112.88 137.48
N SER A 632 -71.09 111.73 137.54
CA SER A 632 -72.53 111.57 137.84
C SER A 632 -72.96 111.94 139.28
N CYS A 633 -72.02 112.21 140.18
CA CYS A 633 -72.29 112.42 141.61
C CYS A 633 -72.95 113.77 141.94
N GLU A 634 -72.64 114.83 141.20
CA GLU A 634 -73.23 116.17 141.41
C GLU A 634 -74.74 116.18 141.05
N VAL A 635 -75.09 115.42 140.00
CA VAL A 635 -76.47 115.28 139.49
C VAL A 635 -77.34 114.52 140.49
N ILE A 636 -76.81 113.42 141.05
CA ILE A 636 -77.50 112.61 142.06
C ILE A 636 -77.79 113.45 143.32
N LYS A 637 -76.81 114.23 143.82
CA LYS A 637 -77.02 115.09 145.00
C LYS A 637 -78.06 116.19 144.82
N ARG A 638 -78.23 116.72 143.60
CA ARG A 638 -79.30 117.69 143.30
C ARG A 638 -80.68 117.03 143.16
N LEU A 639 -80.73 115.77 142.72
CA LEU A 639 -81.95 114.96 142.73
C LEU A 639 -82.39 114.59 144.15
N GLU A 640 -81.46 114.32 145.09
CA GLU A 640 -81.78 114.02 146.49
C GLU A 640 -82.53 115.16 147.22
N VAL A 641 -82.28 116.42 146.84
CA VAL A 641 -83.02 117.59 147.39
C VAL A 641 -84.45 117.69 146.82
N LEU A 642 -84.68 117.18 145.60
CA LEU A 642 -85.98 117.23 144.92
C LEU A 642 -86.89 116.01 145.21
N ILE A 643 -86.33 114.87 145.60
CA ILE A 643 -87.09 113.63 145.89
C ILE A 643 -87.70 113.63 147.32
N HIS A 644 -87.45 114.66 148.12
CA HIS A 644 -88.11 114.88 149.42
C HIS A 644 -89.61 115.26 149.32
N SER A 645 -90.21 115.24 148.12
CA SER A 645 -91.66 115.43 147.91
C SER A 645 -92.22 114.54 146.80
N GLY A 646 -93.12 113.60 147.14
CA GLY A 646 -94.09 113.06 146.18
C GLY A 646 -93.80 111.69 145.52
N HIS A 647 -94.00 110.62 146.29
CA HIS A 647 -94.80 109.43 145.94
C HIS A 647 -94.89 108.82 144.51
N HIS A 648 -94.63 107.49 144.49
CA HIS A 648 -95.48 106.41 143.93
C HIS A 648 -95.42 105.92 142.45
N PHE A 649 -95.37 104.57 142.37
CA PHE A 649 -96.09 103.65 141.45
C PHE A 649 -95.40 103.19 140.10
N PRO A 650 -95.81 102.02 139.51
CA PRO A 650 -94.88 100.97 139.04
C PRO A 650 -95.30 100.33 137.67
N LEU A 651 -95.23 98.98 137.56
CA LEU A 651 -95.53 98.04 136.44
C LEU A 651 -94.35 97.67 135.50
N ALA A 652 -94.35 96.55 134.76
CA ALA A 652 -94.84 95.16 134.94
C ALA A 652 -94.56 94.32 133.65
N ASN A 653 -94.76 92.99 133.72
CA ASN A 653 -94.76 91.96 132.65
C ASN A 653 -93.39 91.44 132.17
N GLN A 654 -93.03 90.15 132.18
CA GLN A 654 -93.70 88.83 131.97
C GLN A 654 -93.59 88.28 130.53
N CYS A 655 -92.82 87.19 130.37
CA CYS A 655 -93.07 85.95 129.57
C CYS A 655 -91.80 85.08 129.66
N VAL A 656 -91.75 84.01 130.47
CA VAL A 656 -92.31 82.64 130.28
C VAL A 656 -91.37 81.69 129.50
N VAL A 657 -91.11 80.56 130.15
CA VAL A 657 -90.21 79.41 129.83
C VAL A 657 -91.02 78.35 129.05
N PRO A 658 -90.45 77.56 128.10
CA PRO A 658 -90.01 76.20 128.47
C PRO A 658 -88.86 75.54 127.68
N HIS A 659 -88.29 74.50 128.33
CA HIS A 659 -87.65 73.34 127.71
C HIS A 659 -88.46 72.73 126.55
N TYR A 660 -87.79 72.12 125.57
CA TYR A 660 -88.36 71.04 124.76
C TYR A 660 -87.33 69.98 124.38
N GLN A 661 -87.82 68.76 124.19
CA GLN A 661 -87.09 67.52 123.93
C GLN A 661 -87.82 66.77 122.79
N HIS A 662 -87.17 66.52 121.65
CA HIS A 662 -87.58 65.58 120.58
C HIS A 662 -86.29 65.23 119.77
N HIS A 663 -85.92 64.00 119.36
CA HIS A 663 -86.56 62.77 118.83
C HIS A 663 -86.93 62.75 117.32
N MET A 664 -86.66 61.58 116.71
CA MET A 664 -86.96 61.12 115.32
C MET A 664 -85.98 61.62 114.23
N ALA A 665 -85.55 60.84 113.22
CA ALA A 665 -85.64 59.39 112.90
C ALA A 665 -84.32 58.98 112.17
N LEU A 666 -83.75 57.77 112.29
CA LEU A 666 -84.16 56.43 111.82
C LEU A 666 -84.31 56.28 110.28
N VAL A 667 -83.91 55.10 109.76
CA VAL A 667 -84.25 54.48 108.43
C VAL A 667 -83.29 54.82 107.25
N PRO A 668 -82.87 53.85 106.38
CA PRO A 668 -81.63 53.09 106.65
C PRO A 668 -80.86 52.59 105.38
N ASP A 669 -80.00 51.59 105.57
CA ASP A 669 -79.83 50.36 104.77
C ASP A 669 -79.93 50.35 103.22
N ALA A 670 -78.77 50.03 102.65
CA ALA A 670 -78.47 48.75 101.99
C ALA A 670 -78.92 48.43 100.54
N SER A 671 -77.90 47.93 99.84
CA SER A 671 -77.90 46.72 98.99
C SER A 671 -78.04 46.84 97.47
N ALA A 672 -77.01 46.27 96.83
CA ALA A 672 -77.06 45.32 95.72
C ALA A 672 -77.47 45.79 94.30
N CYS A 673 -76.70 45.24 93.33
CA CYS A 673 -77.06 45.04 91.92
C CYS A 673 -77.25 46.32 91.06
N SER A 674 -77.03 46.33 89.73
CA SER A 674 -76.41 45.35 88.81
C SER A 674 -76.10 46.04 87.46
N ILE A 675 -75.18 45.45 86.69
CA ILE A 675 -75.20 45.21 85.22
C ILE A 675 -75.74 46.32 84.26
N ILE A 676 -74.93 46.66 83.23
CA ILE A 676 -75.27 46.84 81.79
C ILE A 676 -73.92 47.09 81.07
N THR A 677 -73.36 46.19 80.24
CA THR A 677 -73.60 45.88 78.79
C THR A 677 -73.48 47.09 77.86
N ALA A 678 -72.91 47.04 76.64
CA ALA A 678 -72.51 45.94 75.72
C ALA A 678 -71.18 46.30 74.98
N GLY A 679 -70.59 45.50 74.08
CA GLY A 679 -70.92 44.17 73.55
C GLY A 679 -69.81 43.63 72.61
N THR A 680 -69.77 42.30 72.44
CA THR A 680 -68.88 41.50 71.54
C THR A 680 -69.46 41.44 70.09
N PRO A 681 -68.85 40.81 69.04
CA PRO A 681 -68.30 39.43 68.91
C PRO A 681 -66.82 39.37 68.43
N GLY A 682 -66.07 38.25 68.40
CA GLY A 682 -66.21 37.01 67.58
C GLY A 682 -65.52 37.20 66.20
N SER A 683 -64.77 36.26 65.58
CA SER A 683 -64.71 34.79 65.68
C SER A 683 -63.32 34.19 65.33
N GLU A 684 -63.27 32.86 65.29
CA GLU A 684 -62.17 31.91 65.04
C GLU A 684 -61.29 32.07 63.76
N VAL A 685 -59.97 31.80 63.90
CA VAL A 685 -59.19 30.64 63.36
C VAL A 685 -59.73 29.93 62.09
N PRO A 686 -58.94 29.41 61.08
CA PRO A 686 -57.46 29.19 60.96
C PRO A 686 -56.80 29.54 59.58
N VAL A 687 -55.56 29.03 59.40
CA VAL A 687 -54.85 28.57 58.17
C VAL A 687 -53.86 29.52 57.43
N GLN A 688 -52.63 29.00 57.30
CA GLN A 688 -51.58 29.27 56.29
C GLN A 688 -52.03 28.92 54.85
N PRO A 689 -51.16 28.91 53.81
CA PRO A 689 -49.84 29.55 53.61
C PRO A 689 -49.85 30.48 52.37
N LEU A 690 -48.68 31.01 51.96
CA LEU A 690 -48.37 31.17 50.53
C LEU A 690 -46.85 31.30 50.29
N LEU A 691 -46.30 30.40 49.48
CA LEU A 691 -45.07 30.64 48.71
C LEU A 691 -45.37 31.59 47.54
N PRO A 692 -44.33 32.17 46.92
CA PRO A 692 -44.32 32.43 45.49
C PRO A 692 -43.33 31.51 44.77
N THR A 693 -43.73 30.94 43.63
CA THR A 693 -42.83 30.26 42.68
C THR A 693 -43.10 30.65 41.24
N THR A 694 -42.02 31.03 40.56
CA THR A 694 -41.69 30.75 39.14
C THR A 694 -42.61 31.18 38.00
N THR A 695 -42.05 32.02 37.12
CA THR A 695 -41.76 31.69 35.71
C THR A 695 -40.51 32.51 35.33
N THR A 696 -39.56 32.10 34.49
CA THR A 696 -39.70 31.53 33.14
C THR A 696 -38.47 30.67 32.78
N THR A 697 -38.62 29.86 31.73
CA THR A 697 -37.57 29.17 30.94
C THR A 697 -36.46 30.10 30.45
#